data_AF-A0A0A2BEH0-F1
#
_entry.id   AF-A0A0A2BEH0-F1
#
_cell.length_a   1.000
_cell.length_b   1.000
_cell.length_c   1.000
_cell.angle_alpha   90.00
_cell.angle_beta   90.00
_cell.angle_gamma   90.00
#
_symmetry.space_group_name_H-M   'P 1'
#
loop_
_entity.id
_entity.type
_entity.pdbx_description
1 polymer ?
#
loop_
_entity_poly.entity_id
_entity_poly.type
_entity_poly.pdbx_seq_one_letter_code
_entity_poly.pdbx_strand_id
1 'polypeptide(L)'
;MWTSVQNKIGSILNRRYRGGSIVTAMGRIVGIDLGTTNSVIGVLEAGRPCVIANAEGARTTPSVVGYTKESELLVGQQARRQLVLNPRNTFSNLKRFVGRGWDELDENSLSVPYTVKSNDQGNVRAVCPVTEREYAPEELVGSIIRKLIDDAETYLGESIDSAVITVPAYFNDAQRQATRDAALLAGINVDRILNEPTAAALAYGFDKSSSSRVLVFDLGGGTFDVSLLRISNGVFDVKATSGDTQLGGNDFDQKIVDWLAEDFLKQYQIDLRRDRQALQRLSEAAEKAKQELSGVGTTPISLPFIATGKEGPLHIETKLDRKTFEKLCSELLSRLLNPVESVLRDSDWTTNDIDEVVLVGGSTRMPMVQELVKSFVPITPCQSVNPDEVVAIGAAVQAGILTGELRDLLLNDVTPLSLGLETVGGLMKVLIPRNTPIPVRQADVFSTSESNQSSVEIHVWQGERQLAVDNKSLGKFRLSGIPPAPRGIPQVQVAFDIDANGLLEVSATDRTTGRKQSVSITGGTNLNENEVKKLIIEAKEKSNEDRRKRASIDQRNNALTLLAQAERRLRDASIELGPYGAERQQRAVEVSIRDVEDSLERNDLSELDLAVSSLQEALFGLNRRISAEKNSDSNPIQGIRNTFGSLKDELFSEDYWDDDPWDYTPSRRDTNSTSRRRDLDQWDNDIYY
;
A
#
# COMPACT_ATOMS: atom_id res chain seq x y z
N MET A 1 -4.33 62.91 20.74
CA MET A 1 -3.98 61.53 21.17
C MET A 1 -4.70 60.42 20.38
N TRP A 2 -5.72 60.73 19.58
CA TRP A 2 -6.40 59.76 18.69
C TRP A 2 -5.83 59.66 17.25
N THR A 3 -4.81 60.45 16.91
CA THR A 3 -4.15 60.45 15.59
C THR A 3 -2.84 59.69 15.53
N SER A 4 -2.29 59.25 16.68
CA SER A 4 -1.05 58.45 16.75
C SER A 4 -1.28 56.94 16.68
N VAL A 5 -2.53 56.48 16.87
CA VAL A 5 -2.88 55.05 16.83
C VAL A 5 -3.25 54.60 15.41
N GLN A 6 -3.88 55.47 14.61
CA GLN A 6 -4.18 55.15 13.20
C GLN A 6 -2.92 55.03 12.31
N ASN A 7 -1.89 55.85 12.55
CA ASN A 7 -0.65 55.77 11.75
C ASN A 7 0.23 54.55 12.09
N LYS A 8 0.00 53.87 13.23
CA LYS A 8 0.72 52.65 13.61
C LYS A 8 0.02 51.37 13.16
N ILE A 9 -1.29 51.43 12.92
CA ILE A 9 -2.09 50.32 12.35
C ILE A 9 -1.99 50.32 10.81
N GLY A 10 -1.92 51.50 10.18
CA GLY A 10 -1.72 51.63 8.73
C GLY A 10 -0.34 51.21 8.20
N SER A 11 0.71 51.24 9.04
CA SER A 11 2.07 50.85 8.62
C SER A 11 2.40 49.36 8.80
N ILE A 12 1.57 48.61 9.54
CA ILE A 12 1.74 47.16 9.75
C ILE A 12 0.96 46.35 8.70
N LEU A 13 -0.12 46.92 8.15
CA LEU A 13 -0.95 46.27 7.13
C LEU A 13 -0.50 46.49 5.67
N ASN A 14 0.51 47.32 5.41
CA ASN A 14 0.90 47.69 4.04
C ASN A 14 2.33 47.28 3.63
N ARG A 15 2.93 46.29 4.31
CA ARG A 15 4.28 45.77 4.01
C ARG A 15 4.35 44.26 3.73
N ARG A 16 3.24 43.64 3.34
CA ARG A 16 3.19 42.27 2.78
C ARG A 16 2.26 42.20 1.57
N TYR A 17 2.58 42.98 0.54
CA TYR A 17 2.13 42.71 -0.82
C TYR A 17 3.33 42.90 -1.77
N ARG A 18 4.24 41.94 -1.72
CA ARG A 18 5.07 41.55 -2.86
C ARG A 18 4.86 40.04 -3.01
N GLY A 19 4.53 39.63 -4.23
CA GLY A 19 4.05 38.31 -4.60
C GLY A 19 4.73 37.17 -3.84
N GLY A 20 3.93 36.45 -3.09
CA GLY A 20 4.28 35.20 -2.44
C GLY A 20 2.94 34.54 -2.14
N SER A 21 2.62 33.51 -2.92
CA SER A 21 1.49 32.63 -2.68
C SER A 21 1.48 32.22 -1.21
N ILE A 22 0.32 32.23 -0.58
CA ILE A 22 0.13 31.55 0.70
C ILE A 22 0.35 30.06 0.39
N VAL A 23 1.57 29.59 0.59
CA VAL A 23 1.87 28.16 0.62
C VAL A 23 1.31 27.70 1.97
N THR A 24 0.04 27.29 1.99
CA THR A 24 -0.35 26.22 2.90
C THR A 24 0.68 25.13 2.68
N ALA A 25 1.45 24.76 3.71
CA ALA A 25 2.42 23.68 3.61
C ALA A 25 1.67 22.49 3.02
N MET A 26 1.98 22.13 1.76
CA MET A 26 1.41 20.93 1.17
C MET A 26 1.94 19.79 2.03
N GLY A 27 1.03 19.03 2.65
CA GLY A 27 1.39 17.85 3.43
C GLY A 27 2.24 16.90 2.59
N ARG A 28 2.98 16.04 3.25
CA ARG A 28 3.89 15.11 2.56
C ARG A 28 3.09 14.19 1.64
N ILE A 29 3.59 13.99 0.42
CA ILE A 29 3.01 13.03 -0.53
C ILE A 29 3.78 11.72 -0.40
N VAL A 30 3.07 10.64 -0.11
CA VAL A 30 3.62 9.27 -0.04
C VAL A 30 3.30 8.47 -1.31
N GLY A 31 4.08 7.43 -1.58
CA GLY A 31 3.81 6.45 -2.62
C GLY A 31 3.22 5.17 -2.04
N ILE A 32 2.06 4.73 -2.53
CA ILE A 32 1.41 3.50 -2.07
C ILE A 32 1.36 2.50 -3.22
N ASP A 33 2.02 1.35 -3.03
CA ASP A 33 1.71 0.15 -3.80
C ASP A 33 0.52 -0.57 -3.17
N LEU A 34 -0.64 -0.48 -3.82
CA LEU A 34 -1.86 -1.12 -3.35
C LEU A 34 -2.03 -2.49 -4.01
N GLY A 35 -1.22 -3.49 -3.65
CA GLY A 35 -1.28 -4.81 -4.29
C GLY A 35 -2.49 -5.67 -3.90
N THR A 36 -2.70 -6.77 -4.64
CA THR A 36 -3.78 -7.76 -4.39
C THR A 36 -3.56 -8.56 -3.11
N THR A 37 -2.31 -8.92 -2.82
CA THR A 37 -1.93 -9.80 -1.71
C THR A 37 -1.21 -9.04 -0.61
N ASN A 38 -0.31 -8.14 -0.98
CA ASN A 38 0.42 -7.27 -0.07
C ASN A 38 0.38 -5.85 -0.60
N SER A 39 0.43 -4.88 0.31
CA SER A 39 0.53 -3.47 0.01
C SER A 39 1.75 -2.88 0.73
N VAL A 40 2.34 -1.86 0.12
CA VAL A 40 3.60 -1.27 0.56
C VAL A 40 3.47 0.24 0.48
N ILE A 41 4.06 0.95 1.44
CA ILE A 41 4.11 2.41 1.45
C ILE A 41 5.55 2.89 1.45
N GLY A 42 5.84 3.84 0.57
CA GLY A 42 7.14 4.48 0.43
C GLY A 42 7.04 5.99 0.51
N VAL A 43 8.18 6.62 0.77
CA VAL A 43 8.31 8.07 0.93
C VAL A 43 9.63 8.52 0.34
N LEU A 44 9.72 9.80 -0.02
CA LEU A 44 10.98 10.44 -0.35
C LEU A 44 11.60 11.06 0.92
N GLU A 45 12.77 10.57 1.30
CA GLU A 45 13.55 11.09 2.42
C GLU A 45 14.90 11.58 1.94
N ALA A 46 15.19 12.87 2.18
CA ALA A 46 16.43 13.51 1.77
C ALA A 46 16.78 13.28 0.28
N GLY A 47 15.76 13.27 -0.59
CA GLY A 47 15.92 13.04 -2.03
C GLY A 47 16.10 11.58 -2.44
N ARG A 48 15.97 10.61 -1.52
CA ARG A 48 16.02 9.18 -1.83
C ARG A 48 14.68 8.49 -1.52
N PRO A 49 14.15 7.67 -2.43
CA PRO A 49 12.94 6.93 -2.15
C PRO A 49 13.23 5.72 -1.24
N CYS A 50 12.45 5.55 -0.18
CA CYS A 50 12.55 4.44 0.76
C CYS A 50 11.16 3.86 1.07
N VAL A 51 11.11 2.59 1.49
CA VAL A 51 9.88 1.96 2.01
C VAL A 51 9.86 2.04 3.53
N ILE A 52 8.68 2.35 4.07
CA ILE A 52 8.40 2.43 5.50
C ILE A 52 7.96 1.06 6.02
N ALA A 53 8.51 0.65 7.16
CA ALA A 53 8.04 -0.57 7.85
C ALA A 53 6.73 -0.29 8.60
N ASN A 54 5.81 -1.26 8.60
CA ASN A 54 4.57 -1.17 9.37
C ASN A 54 4.82 -1.31 10.88
N ALA A 55 3.79 -1.07 11.69
CA ALA A 55 3.84 -1.22 13.15
C ALA A 55 4.29 -2.63 13.61
N GLU A 56 4.11 -3.65 12.78
CA GLU A 56 4.56 -5.02 13.03
C GLU A 56 6.04 -5.28 12.65
N GLY A 57 6.75 -4.28 12.12
CA GLY A 57 8.16 -4.36 11.73
C GLY A 57 8.41 -4.96 10.35
N ALA A 58 7.37 -5.24 9.57
CA ALA A 58 7.48 -5.75 8.20
C ALA A 58 7.42 -4.62 7.17
N ARG A 59 8.14 -4.77 6.06
CA ARG A 59 8.14 -3.79 4.95
C ARG A 59 6.96 -3.94 4.00
N THR A 60 6.17 -4.99 4.17
CA THR A 60 4.95 -5.24 3.42
C THR A 60 3.80 -5.51 4.41
N THR A 61 2.61 -5.05 4.06
CA THR A 61 1.40 -5.26 4.84
C THR A 61 0.45 -6.13 4.04
N PRO A 62 0.01 -7.30 4.55
CA PRO A 62 -0.97 -8.12 3.85
C PRO A 62 -2.24 -7.33 3.52
N SER A 63 -2.74 -7.45 2.30
CA SER A 63 -3.96 -6.77 1.82
C SER A 63 -5.21 -7.53 2.29
N VAL A 64 -5.35 -7.63 3.62
CA VAL A 64 -6.35 -8.41 4.32
C VAL A 64 -7.03 -7.53 5.35
N VAL A 65 -8.36 -7.60 5.39
CA VAL A 65 -9.21 -6.90 6.35
C VAL A 65 -10.12 -7.92 7.01
N GLY A 66 -10.37 -7.83 8.31
CA GLY A 66 -11.35 -8.70 8.93
C GLY A 66 -11.95 -8.11 10.18
N TYR A 67 -13.03 -8.70 10.66
CA TYR A 67 -13.69 -8.29 11.89
C TYR A 67 -13.63 -9.40 12.93
N THR A 68 -13.27 -9.05 14.17
CA THR A 68 -13.36 -9.97 15.31
C THR A 68 -14.82 -10.29 15.63
N LYS A 69 -15.07 -11.22 16.55
CA LYS A 69 -16.44 -11.55 17.00
C LYS A 69 -17.11 -10.36 17.69
N GLU A 70 -16.31 -9.47 18.26
CA GLU A 70 -16.70 -8.24 18.92
C GLU A 70 -16.86 -7.07 17.93
N SER A 71 -16.83 -7.35 16.61
CA SER A 71 -16.93 -6.36 15.53
C SER A 71 -15.77 -5.35 15.46
N GLU A 72 -14.61 -5.68 16.03
CA GLU A 72 -13.40 -4.87 15.93
C GLU A 72 -12.73 -5.08 14.57
N LEU A 73 -12.32 -3.99 13.91
CA LEU A 73 -11.63 -4.01 12.63
C LEU A 73 -10.17 -4.41 12.81
N LEU A 74 -9.74 -5.45 12.10
CA LEU A 74 -8.36 -5.87 11.95
C LEU A 74 -7.91 -5.66 10.51
N VAL A 75 -6.68 -5.19 10.31
CA VAL A 75 -6.08 -4.99 8.99
C VAL A 75 -4.65 -5.53 8.98
N GLY A 76 -4.19 -6.04 7.85
CA GLY A 76 -2.81 -6.50 7.69
C GLY A 76 -2.55 -7.86 8.35
N GLN A 77 -1.42 -7.97 9.04
CA GLN A 77 -0.98 -9.24 9.62
C GLN A 77 -1.95 -9.79 10.67
N GLN A 78 -2.61 -8.90 11.43
CA GLN A 78 -3.59 -9.29 12.44
C GLN A 78 -4.81 -9.95 11.79
N ALA A 79 -5.32 -9.38 10.70
CA ALA A 79 -6.40 -9.96 9.93
C ALA A 79 -5.99 -11.28 9.26
N ARG A 80 -4.78 -11.35 8.68
CA ARG A 80 -4.24 -12.57 8.05
C ARG A 80 -4.19 -13.75 9.04
N ARG A 81 -3.79 -13.51 10.29
CA ARG A 81 -3.70 -14.57 11.33
C ARG A 81 -5.03 -15.24 11.66
N GLN A 82 -6.14 -14.50 11.61
CA GLN A 82 -7.47 -15.06 11.92
C GLN A 82 -8.16 -15.69 10.71
N LEU A 83 -7.60 -15.57 9.51
CA LEU A 83 -8.27 -15.88 8.25
C LEU A 83 -8.73 -17.35 8.19
N VAL A 84 -7.95 -18.28 8.77
CA VAL A 84 -8.32 -19.70 8.91
C VAL A 84 -9.47 -19.94 9.89
N LEU A 85 -9.48 -19.23 11.02
CA LEU A 85 -10.47 -19.43 12.08
C LEU A 85 -11.76 -18.64 11.85
N ASN A 86 -11.68 -17.56 11.08
CA ASN A 86 -12.74 -16.62 10.82
C ASN A 86 -12.89 -16.25 9.32
N PRO A 87 -12.96 -17.25 8.42
CA PRO A 87 -12.95 -17.01 6.97
C PRO A 87 -14.15 -16.21 6.47
N ARG A 88 -15.28 -16.21 7.20
CA ARG A 88 -16.51 -15.52 6.78
C ARG A 88 -16.48 -14.02 7.04
N ASN A 89 -15.64 -13.57 7.98
CA ASN A 89 -15.53 -12.17 8.37
C ASN A 89 -14.14 -11.61 8.07
N THR A 90 -13.32 -12.34 7.30
CA THR A 90 -11.97 -11.92 6.89
C THR A 90 -11.91 -11.93 5.37
N PHE A 91 -11.55 -10.80 4.80
CA PHE A 91 -11.59 -10.47 3.39
C PHE A 91 -10.16 -10.28 2.87
N SER A 92 -9.82 -11.06 1.86
CA SER A 92 -8.58 -10.98 1.10
C SER A 92 -8.90 -10.91 -0.40
N ASN A 93 -7.88 -10.65 -1.24
CA ASN A 93 -8.03 -10.57 -2.70
C ASN A 93 -9.03 -9.50 -3.17
N LEU A 94 -9.26 -8.47 -2.34
CA LEU A 94 -10.26 -7.44 -2.57
C LEU A 94 -10.05 -6.67 -3.88
N LYS A 95 -8.78 -6.47 -4.28
CA LYS A 95 -8.42 -5.78 -5.53
C LYS A 95 -9.00 -6.43 -6.78
N ARG A 96 -9.34 -7.74 -6.75
CA ARG A 96 -10.02 -8.40 -7.88
C ARG A 96 -11.47 -7.93 -8.06
N PHE A 97 -12.11 -7.36 -7.02
CA PHE A 97 -13.51 -6.91 -7.04
C PHE A 97 -13.68 -5.39 -7.17
N VAL A 98 -12.63 -4.62 -6.91
CA VAL A 98 -12.65 -3.14 -7.00
C VAL A 98 -13.01 -2.71 -8.41
N GLY A 99 -14.03 -1.85 -8.53
CA GLY A 99 -14.47 -1.28 -9.82
C GLY A 99 -15.00 -2.28 -10.87
N ARG A 100 -15.43 -3.48 -10.45
CA ARG A 100 -16.07 -4.49 -11.32
C ARG A 100 -17.56 -4.63 -11.02
N GLY A 101 -18.36 -4.78 -12.08
CA GLY A 101 -19.73 -5.26 -11.99
C GLY A 101 -19.81 -6.76 -11.68
N TRP A 102 -20.94 -7.21 -11.13
CA TRP A 102 -21.17 -8.63 -10.82
C TRP A 102 -21.10 -9.53 -12.06
N ASP A 103 -21.54 -9.03 -13.20
CA ASP A 103 -21.55 -9.71 -14.50
C ASP A 103 -20.16 -9.89 -15.12
N GLU A 104 -19.13 -9.21 -14.58
CA GLU A 104 -17.74 -9.35 -15.01
C GLU A 104 -16.96 -10.43 -14.24
N LEU A 105 -17.55 -10.96 -13.16
CA LEU A 105 -16.90 -11.95 -12.32
C LEU A 105 -17.13 -13.35 -12.91
N ASP A 106 -16.04 -14.08 -13.11
CA ASP A 106 -16.10 -15.50 -13.44
C ASP A 106 -16.21 -16.36 -12.16
N GLU A 107 -16.53 -17.65 -12.33
CA GLU A 107 -16.65 -18.58 -11.20
C GLU A 107 -15.36 -18.66 -10.35
N ASN A 108 -14.20 -18.51 -11.00
CA ASN A 108 -12.90 -18.53 -10.33
C ASN A 108 -12.69 -17.30 -9.44
N SER A 109 -13.13 -16.12 -9.88
CA SER A 109 -13.08 -14.88 -9.11
C SER A 109 -13.91 -14.97 -7.82
N LEU A 110 -14.93 -15.83 -7.82
CA LEU A 110 -15.78 -16.09 -6.65
C LEU A 110 -15.25 -17.20 -5.74
N SER A 111 -14.11 -17.83 -6.06
CA SER A 111 -13.44 -18.83 -5.23
C SER A 111 -12.73 -18.19 -4.03
N VAL A 112 -13.53 -17.60 -3.14
CA VAL A 112 -13.09 -16.96 -1.89
C VAL A 112 -13.84 -17.56 -0.70
N PRO A 113 -13.24 -17.57 0.51
CA PRO A 113 -13.82 -18.25 1.67
C PRO A 113 -14.96 -17.45 2.35
N TYR A 114 -15.18 -16.20 1.92
CA TYR A 114 -16.25 -15.32 2.38
C TYR A 114 -17.39 -15.22 1.35
N THR A 115 -18.51 -14.60 1.74
CA THR A 115 -19.65 -14.45 0.84
C THR A 115 -19.52 -13.16 0.03
N VAL A 116 -19.56 -13.27 -1.28
CA VAL A 116 -19.71 -12.16 -2.22
C VAL A 116 -21.10 -12.24 -2.86
N LYS A 117 -21.76 -11.10 -3.05
CA LYS A 117 -23.05 -11.03 -3.74
C LYS A 117 -23.19 -9.75 -4.56
N SER A 118 -24.17 -9.76 -5.46
CA SER A 118 -24.65 -8.57 -6.16
C SER A 118 -25.67 -7.83 -5.30
N ASN A 119 -25.65 -6.49 -5.32
CA ASN A 119 -26.75 -5.67 -4.85
C ASN A 119 -27.81 -5.47 -5.96
N ASP A 120 -28.89 -4.73 -5.66
CA ASP A 120 -29.96 -4.45 -6.62
C ASP A 120 -29.51 -3.68 -7.87
N GLN A 121 -28.31 -3.07 -7.83
CA GLN A 121 -27.72 -2.29 -8.90
C GLN A 121 -26.69 -3.08 -9.73
N GLY A 122 -26.43 -4.35 -9.41
CA GLY A 122 -25.40 -5.14 -10.10
C GLY A 122 -23.99 -4.97 -9.54
N ASN A 123 -23.81 -4.23 -8.44
CA ASN A 123 -22.50 -3.94 -7.85
C ASN A 123 -22.10 -5.04 -6.85
N VAL A 124 -20.79 -5.28 -6.77
CA VAL A 124 -20.22 -6.30 -5.90
C VAL A 124 -20.27 -5.86 -4.44
N ARG A 125 -20.66 -6.77 -3.55
CA ARG A 125 -20.69 -6.58 -2.09
C ARG A 125 -20.11 -7.79 -1.37
N ALA A 126 -19.25 -7.53 -0.38
CA ALA A 126 -18.75 -8.53 0.56
C ALA A 126 -19.63 -8.54 1.83
N VAL A 127 -20.19 -9.70 2.17
CA VAL A 127 -21.09 -9.82 3.33
C VAL A 127 -20.26 -10.14 4.58
N CYS A 128 -20.45 -9.35 5.63
CA CYS A 128 -19.86 -9.59 6.95
C CYS A 128 -20.94 -9.98 7.96
N PRO A 129 -21.08 -11.27 8.30
CA PRO A 129 -22.07 -11.73 9.27
C PRO A 129 -21.98 -11.06 10.64
N VAL A 130 -20.76 -10.83 11.16
CA VAL A 130 -20.60 -10.31 12.53
C VAL A 130 -21.00 -8.83 12.66
N THR A 131 -20.76 -8.04 11.62
CA THR A 131 -21.18 -6.62 11.63
C THR A 131 -22.57 -6.41 11.04
N GLU A 132 -23.24 -7.49 10.60
CA GLU A 132 -24.54 -7.46 9.92
C GLU A 132 -24.59 -6.47 8.75
N ARG A 133 -23.44 -6.27 8.08
CA ARG A 133 -23.25 -5.30 7.00
C ARG A 133 -22.75 -5.94 5.71
N GLU A 134 -23.02 -5.23 4.64
CA GLU A 134 -22.49 -5.49 3.30
C GLU A 134 -21.55 -4.36 2.93
N TYR A 135 -20.31 -4.71 2.64
CA TYR A 135 -19.25 -3.77 2.32
C TYR A 135 -19.02 -3.71 0.83
N ALA A 136 -18.86 -2.50 0.30
CA ALA A 136 -18.26 -2.34 -1.01
C ALA A 136 -16.77 -2.72 -0.93
N PRO A 137 -16.17 -3.35 -1.96
CA PRO A 137 -14.74 -3.65 -1.98
C PRO A 137 -13.86 -2.43 -1.66
N GLU A 138 -14.26 -1.26 -2.14
CA GLU A 138 -13.59 0.03 -1.97
C GLU A 138 -13.54 0.47 -0.50
N GLU A 139 -14.57 0.16 0.31
CA GLU A 139 -14.60 0.48 1.74
C GLU A 139 -13.57 -0.37 2.52
N LEU A 140 -13.48 -1.66 2.19
CA LEU A 140 -12.49 -2.56 2.80
C LEU A 140 -11.07 -2.19 2.34
N VAL A 141 -10.89 -1.89 1.05
CA VAL A 141 -9.60 -1.41 0.53
C VAL A 141 -9.19 -0.08 1.14
N GLY A 142 -10.14 0.83 1.39
CA GLY A 142 -9.88 2.07 2.12
C GLY A 142 -9.34 1.82 3.54
N SER A 143 -9.77 0.75 4.20
CA SER A 143 -9.21 0.35 5.51
C SER A 143 -7.74 -0.08 5.41
N ILE A 144 -7.33 -0.70 4.30
CA ILE A 144 -5.92 -1.05 4.03
C ILE A 144 -5.10 0.23 3.82
N ILE A 145 -5.58 1.15 2.98
CA ILE A 145 -4.93 2.43 2.74
C ILE A 145 -4.78 3.21 4.05
N ARG A 146 -5.83 3.27 4.87
CA ARG A 146 -5.80 3.94 6.16
C ARG A 146 -4.73 3.37 7.08
N LYS A 147 -4.61 2.04 7.20
CA LYS A 147 -3.53 1.42 8.00
C LYS A 147 -2.14 1.80 7.49
N LEU A 148 -1.91 1.76 6.17
CA LEU A 148 -0.61 2.13 5.60
C LEU A 148 -0.25 3.58 5.95
N ILE A 149 -1.22 4.49 5.85
CA ILE A 149 -1.02 5.89 6.21
C ILE A 149 -0.76 6.03 7.71
N ASP A 150 -1.55 5.39 8.58
CA ASP A 150 -1.37 5.47 10.03
C ASP A 150 0.03 5.00 10.46
N ASP A 151 0.53 3.92 9.83
CA ASP A 151 1.88 3.42 10.05
C ASP A 151 2.93 4.45 9.58
N ALA A 152 2.73 5.08 8.42
CA ALA A 152 3.62 6.11 7.89
C ALA A 152 3.60 7.42 8.68
N GLU A 153 2.43 7.89 9.14
CA GLU A 153 2.29 9.07 10.01
C GLU A 153 3.00 8.84 11.34
N THR A 154 2.90 7.62 11.89
CA THR A 154 3.61 7.23 13.12
C THR A 154 5.13 7.26 12.90
N TYR A 155 5.61 6.75 11.76
CA TYR A 155 7.03 6.75 11.41
C TYR A 155 7.59 8.16 11.20
N LEU A 156 6.87 9.01 10.47
CA LEU A 156 7.33 10.36 10.10
C LEU A 156 7.09 11.40 11.19
N GLY A 157 6.14 11.16 12.09
CA GLY A 157 5.74 12.11 13.14
C GLY A 157 4.94 13.31 12.62
N GLU A 158 4.36 13.21 11.42
CA GLU A 158 3.56 14.26 10.76
C GLU A 158 2.34 13.66 10.03
N SER A 159 1.32 14.48 9.77
CA SER A 159 0.11 14.04 9.07
C SER A 159 0.30 13.93 7.56
N ILE A 160 -0.32 12.94 6.94
CA ILE A 160 -0.28 12.70 5.50
C ILE A 160 -1.69 12.90 4.93
N ASP A 161 -1.84 13.89 4.06
CA ASP A 161 -3.12 14.24 3.43
C ASP A 161 -3.21 13.78 1.97
N SER A 162 -2.11 13.32 1.37
CA SER A 162 -2.03 13.06 -0.07
C SER A 162 -1.10 11.91 -0.44
N ALA A 163 -1.43 11.19 -1.51
CA ALA A 163 -0.66 10.05 -1.97
C ALA A 163 -0.66 9.92 -3.50
N VAL A 164 0.41 9.29 -3.99
CA VAL A 164 0.45 8.62 -5.29
C VAL A 164 0.10 7.15 -5.06
N ILE A 165 -0.93 6.63 -5.73
CA ILE A 165 -1.38 5.24 -5.54
C ILE A 165 -1.19 4.47 -6.85
N THR A 166 -0.65 3.27 -6.76
CA THR A 166 -0.44 2.42 -7.93
C THR A 166 -1.67 1.60 -8.30
N VAL A 167 -1.79 1.32 -9.59
CA VAL A 167 -2.77 0.41 -10.17
C VAL A 167 -2.13 -0.43 -11.28
N PRO A 168 -2.65 -1.63 -11.57
CA PRO A 168 -2.22 -2.41 -12.73
C PRO A 168 -2.36 -1.57 -14.01
N ALA A 169 -1.40 -1.69 -14.93
CA ALA A 169 -1.39 -0.85 -16.12
C ALA A 169 -2.65 -1.06 -16.96
N TYR A 170 -3.17 -2.29 -16.98
CA TYR A 170 -4.37 -2.67 -17.72
C TYR A 170 -5.71 -2.38 -16.99
N PHE A 171 -5.69 -1.65 -15.86
CA PHE A 171 -6.93 -1.21 -15.21
C PHE A 171 -7.73 -0.24 -16.09
N ASN A 172 -9.03 -0.49 -16.16
CA ASN A 172 -9.99 0.38 -16.83
C ASN A 172 -10.33 1.62 -15.99
N ASP A 173 -11.12 2.51 -16.56
CA ASP A 173 -11.52 3.77 -15.93
C ASP A 173 -12.28 3.57 -14.60
N ALA A 174 -13.24 2.63 -14.55
CA ALA A 174 -14.01 2.31 -13.35
C ALA A 174 -13.13 1.80 -12.20
N GLN A 175 -12.13 0.97 -12.50
CA GLN A 175 -11.19 0.45 -11.49
C GLN A 175 -10.24 1.53 -10.97
N ARG A 176 -9.80 2.45 -11.85
CA ARG A 176 -8.98 3.62 -11.46
C ARG A 176 -9.77 4.56 -10.55
N GLN A 177 -11.02 4.85 -10.91
CA GLN A 177 -11.90 5.68 -10.09
C GLN A 177 -12.23 5.01 -8.75
N ALA A 178 -12.55 3.72 -8.74
CA ALA A 178 -12.82 2.97 -7.51
C ALA A 178 -11.61 2.95 -6.55
N THR A 179 -10.38 2.93 -7.09
CA THR A 179 -9.15 3.07 -6.29
C THR A 179 -9.03 4.47 -5.67
N ARG A 180 -9.38 5.52 -6.41
CA ARG A 180 -9.46 6.90 -5.86
C ARG A 180 -10.52 7.01 -4.78
N ASP A 181 -11.69 6.41 -5.00
CA ASP A 181 -12.78 6.42 -4.02
C ASP A 181 -12.37 5.71 -2.73
N ALA A 182 -11.67 4.57 -2.82
CA ALA A 182 -11.12 3.87 -1.65
C ALA A 182 -10.13 4.76 -0.86
N ALA A 183 -9.27 5.50 -1.54
CA ALA A 183 -8.35 6.44 -0.90
C ALA A 183 -9.09 7.62 -0.24
N LEU A 184 -10.13 8.13 -0.91
CA LEU A 184 -10.98 9.18 -0.36
C LEU A 184 -11.72 8.71 0.91
N LEU A 185 -12.19 7.45 0.93
CA LEU A 185 -12.76 6.82 2.14
C LEU A 185 -11.73 6.69 3.27
N ALA A 186 -10.44 6.52 2.94
CA ALA A 186 -9.33 6.55 3.90
C ALA A 186 -8.93 7.98 4.34
N GLY A 187 -9.57 9.01 3.79
CA GLY A 187 -9.26 10.41 4.08
C GLY A 187 -8.04 10.95 3.35
N ILE A 188 -7.62 10.33 2.24
CA ILE A 188 -6.41 10.68 1.49
C ILE A 188 -6.76 11.22 0.12
N ASN A 189 -6.15 12.34 -0.27
CA ASN A 189 -6.26 12.86 -1.62
C ASN A 189 -5.31 12.11 -2.56
N VAL A 190 -5.80 11.72 -3.74
CA VAL A 190 -4.97 11.04 -4.74
C VAL A 190 -4.49 12.04 -5.78
N ASP A 191 -3.25 12.47 -5.63
CA ASP A 191 -2.60 13.43 -6.54
C ASP A 191 -2.24 12.79 -7.88
N ARG A 192 -1.90 11.48 -7.85
CA ARG A 192 -1.63 10.71 -9.05
C ARG A 192 -2.02 9.25 -8.88
N ILE A 193 -2.69 8.70 -9.89
CA ILE A 193 -2.76 7.26 -10.12
C ILE A 193 -1.61 6.89 -11.04
N LEU A 194 -0.78 5.94 -10.63
CA LEU A 194 0.42 5.53 -11.36
C LEU A 194 0.31 4.06 -11.78
N ASN A 195 0.69 3.74 -13.01
CA ASN A 195 0.72 2.35 -13.45
C ASN A 195 1.87 1.60 -12.73
N GLU A 196 1.61 0.40 -12.20
CA GLU A 196 2.59 -0.45 -11.49
C GLU A 196 3.90 -0.66 -12.28
N PRO A 197 3.90 -1.09 -13.55
CA PRO A 197 5.13 -1.27 -14.30
C PRO A 197 5.85 0.06 -14.58
N THR A 198 5.12 1.17 -14.70
CA THR A 198 5.69 2.52 -14.81
C THR A 198 6.39 2.93 -13.51
N ALA A 199 5.78 2.65 -12.37
CA ALA A 199 6.38 2.87 -11.05
C ALA A 199 7.67 2.06 -10.92
N ALA A 200 7.63 0.77 -11.28
CA ALA A 200 8.81 -0.07 -11.23
C ALA A 200 9.95 0.43 -12.13
N ALA A 201 9.62 0.93 -13.32
CA ALA A 201 10.59 1.55 -14.22
C ALA A 201 11.19 2.85 -13.64
N LEU A 202 10.38 3.70 -12.98
CA LEU A 202 10.86 4.89 -12.29
C LEU A 202 11.85 4.55 -11.19
N ALA A 203 11.54 3.56 -10.35
CA ALA A 203 12.44 3.12 -9.28
C ALA A 203 13.76 2.55 -9.84
N TYR A 204 13.67 1.73 -10.88
CA TYR A 204 14.83 1.14 -11.53
C TYR A 204 15.71 2.19 -12.24
N GLY A 205 15.10 3.17 -12.91
CA GLY A 205 15.80 4.17 -13.71
C GLY A 205 16.21 5.42 -12.93
N PHE A 206 15.82 5.54 -11.66
CA PHE A 206 16.09 6.70 -10.81
C PHE A 206 17.58 7.11 -10.78
N ASP A 207 18.48 6.15 -10.66
CA ASP A 207 19.93 6.37 -10.61
C ASP A 207 20.65 6.15 -11.96
N LYS A 208 19.90 5.88 -13.05
CA LYS A 208 20.49 5.54 -14.35
C LYS A 208 20.54 6.74 -15.30
N SER A 209 21.71 6.96 -15.90
CA SER A 209 21.95 8.04 -16.86
C SER A 209 22.00 7.58 -18.32
N SER A 210 22.19 6.28 -18.56
CA SER A 210 22.26 5.72 -19.92
C SER A 210 20.88 5.54 -20.54
N SER A 211 20.80 5.69 -21.87
CA SER A 211 19.60 5.32 -22.60
C SER A 211 19.46 3.79 -22.62
N SER A 212 18.31 3.27 -22.19
CA SER A 212 18.00 1.84 -22.24
C SER A 212 16.56 1.58 -22.62
N ARG A 213 16.33 0.46 -23.27
CA ARG A 213 15.02 -0.12 -23.59
C ARG A 213 14.75 -1.24 -22.61
N VAL A 214 13.73 -1.06 -21.79
CA VAL A 214 13.45 -1.93 -20.65
C VAL A 214 12.12 -2.62 -20.85
N LEU A 215 12.11 -3.94 -20.64
CA LEU A 215 10.89 -4.72 -20.47
C LEU A 215 10.63 -4.90 -18.98
N VAL A 216 9.51 -4.36 -18.50
CA VAL A 216 9.03 -4.61 -17.14
C VAL A 216 8.01 -5.74 -17.21
N PHE A 217 8.26 -6.82 -16.48
CA PHE A 217 7.39 -7.99 -16.38
C PHE A 217 6.89 -8.08 -14.94
N ASP A 218 5.65 -7.68 -14.71
CA ASP A 218 5.03 -7.64 -13.39
C ASP A 218 4.01 -8.77 -13.24
N LEU A 219 4.35 -9.80 -12.46
CA LEU A 219 3.44 -10.87 -12.11
C LEU A 219 3.20 -10.87 -10.60
N GLY A 220 2.11 -10.22 -10.22
CA GLY A 220 1.68 -10.07 -8.83
C GLY A 220 0.87 -11.27 -8.32
N GLY A 221 0.06 -11.01 -7.30
CA GLY A 221 -0.84 -11.99 -6.68
C GLY A 221 -2.13 -12.25 -7.47
N GLY A 222 -2.61 -11.29 -8.28
CA GLY A 222 -3.85 -11.46 -9.04
C GLY A 222 -3.90 -10.72 -10.38
N THR A 223 -2.83 -10.02 -10.75
CA THR A 223 -2.71 -9.29 -12.01
C THR A 223 -1.34 -9.56 -12.63
N PHE A 224 -1.32 -9.53 -13.96
CA PHE A 224 -0.14 -9.63 -14.78
C PHE A 224 -0.10 -8.41 -15.70
N ASP A 225 0.99 -7.65 -15.67
CA ASP A 225 1.25 -6.56 -16.61
C ASP A 225 2.64 -6.73 -17.24
N VAL A 226 2.74 -6.31 -18.49
CA VAL A 226 4.01 -6.18 -19.20
C VAL A 226 4.04 -4.83 -19.90
N SER A 227 5.15 -4.12 -19.74
CA SER A 227 5.35 -2.82 -20.40
C SER A 227 6.73 -2.72 -21.00
N LEU A 228 6.80 -2.08 -22.17
CA LEU A 228 8.05 -1.70 -22.83
C LEU A 228 8.23 -0.20 -22.68
N LEU A 229 9.38 0.19 -22.14
CA LEU A 229 9.71 1.59 -21.88
C LEU A 229 11.09 1.92 -22.43
N ARG A 230 11.25 3.17 -22.88
CA ARG A 230 12.55 3.77 -23.13
C ARG A 230 12.88 4.72 -21.99
N ILE A 231 14.01 4.52 -21.36
CA ILE A 231 14.57 5.40 -20.33
C ILE A 231 15.74 6.14 -20.97
N SER A 232 15.76 7.47 -20.92
CA SER A 232 16.85 8.27 -21.49
C SER A 232 16.94 9.64 -20.84
N ASN A 233 18.07 9.96 -20.20
CA ASN A 233 18.33 11.28 -19.59
C ASN A 233 17.18 11.78 -18.69
N GLY A 234 16.68 10.91 -17.78
CA GLY A 234 15.56 11.25 -16.89
C GLY A 234 14.17 11.24 -17.54
N VAL A 235 14.07 10.96 -18.84
CA VAL A 235 12.79 10.78 -19.54
C VAL A 235 12.41 9.30 -19.58
N PHE A 236 11.22 8.98 -19.08
CA PHE A 236 10.62 7.66 -19.07
C PHE A 236 9.45 7.66 -20.05
N ASP A 237 9.56 6.88 -21.10
CA ASP A 237 8.65 6.92 -22.26
C ASP A 237 8.08 5.53 -22.49
N VAL A 238 6.84 5.31 -22.04
CA VAL A 238 6.12 4.04 -22.20
C VAL A 238 5.75 3.88 -23.67
N LYS A 239 6.22 2.80 -24.30
CA LYS A 239 5.95 2.51 -25.71
C LYS A 239 4.73 1.65 -25.92
N ALA A 240 4.58 0.63 -25.11
CA ALA A 240 3.41 -0.23 -25.13
C ALA A 240 3.21 -0.85 -23.76
N THR A 241 1.95 -1.09 -23.43
CA THR A 241 1.58 -1.86 -22.25
C THR A 241 0.44 -2.83 -22.57
N SER A 242 0.47 -3.99 -21.94
CA SER A 242 -0.58 -5.01 -22.03
C SER A 242 -0.59 -5.81 -20.75
N GLY A 243 -1.69 -6.51 -20.47
CA GLY A 243 -1.75 -7.35 -19.29
C GLY A 243 -2.98 -8.25 -19.25
N ASP A 244 -3.13 -8.93 -18.12
CA ASP A 244 -4.29 -9.71 -17.74
C ASP A 244 -4.63 -9.39 -16.26
N THR A 245 -5.74 -8.68 -16.07
CA THR A 245 -6.19 -8.22 -14.74
C THR A 245 -6.81 -9.34 -13.87
N GLN A 246 -6.84 -10.57 -14.38
CA GLN A 246 -7.32 -11.76 -13.66
C GLN A 246 -6.34 -12.94 -13.83
N LEU A 247 -5.05 -12.66 -13.81
CA LEU A 247 -3.98 -13.65 -13.83
C LEU A 247 -2.88 -13.27 -12.85
N GLY A 248 -2.59 -14.11 -11.87
CA GLY A 248 -1.49 -13.90 -10.93
C GLY A 248 -1.28 -15.09 -10.01
N GLY A 249 -0.49 -14.88 -8.95
CA GLY A 249 -0.08 -15.91 -7.99
C GLY A 249 -1.23 -16.75 -7.41
N ASN A 250 -2.42 -16.18 -7.25
CA ASN A 250 -3.61 -16.86 -6.76
C ASN A 250 -4.10 -17.95 -7.71
N ASP A 251 -3.98 -17.75 -9.03
CA ASP A 251 -4.41 -18.74 -10.01
C ASP A 251 -3.45 -19.93 -10.03
N PHE A 252 -2.16 -19.71 -9.72
CA PHE A 252 -1.19 -20.79 -9.50
C PHE A 252 -1.49 -21.56 -8.20
N ASP A 253 -1.88 -20.86 -7.13
CA ASP A 253 -2.31 -21.51 -5.88
C ASP A 253 -3.54 -22.38 -6.11
N GLN A 254 -4.50 -21.87 -6.89
CA GLN A 254 -5.72 -22.60 -7.24
C GLN A 254 -5.42 -23.92 -7.95
N LYS A 255 -4.41 -23.99 -8.83
CA LYS A 255 -4.01 -25.27 -9.46
C LYS A 255 -3.55 -26.31 -8.44
N ILE A 256 -2.90 -25.90 -7.34
CA ILE A 256 -2.51 -26.80 -6.25
C ILE A 256 -3.73 -27.15 -5.39
N VAL A 257 -4.60 -26.19 -5.08
CA VAL A 257 -5.85 -26.43 -4.34
C VAL A 257 -6.72 -27.45 -5.06
N ASP A 258 -6.93 -27.31 -6.37
CA ASP A 258 -7.73 -28.25 -7.16
C ASP A 258 -7.07 -29.63 -7.22
N TRP A 259 -5.75 -29.70 -7.39
CA TRP A 259 -5.03 -30.97 -7.34
C TRP A 259 -5.23 -31.71 -6.01
N LEU A 260 -5.12 -31.00 -4.87
CA LEU A 260 -5.36 -31.55 -3.55
C LEU A 260 -6.83 -31.94 -3.33
N ALA A 261 -7.76 -31.08 -3.71
CA ALA A 261 -9.19 -31.27 -3.51
C ALA A 261 -9.75 -32.41 -4.38
N GLU A 262 -9.29 -32.53 -5.62
CA GLU A 262 -9.68 -33.62 -6.52
C GLU A 262 -9.19 -34.98 -6.03
N ASP A 263 -7.94 -35.07 -5.54
CA ASP A 263 -7.41 -36.31 -4.97
C ASP A 263 -8.20 -36.73 -3.72
N PHE A 264 -8.45 -35.77 -2.83
CA PHE A 264 -9.25 -36.00 -1.63
C PHE A 264 -10.70 -36.41 -1.96
N LEU A 265 -11.32 -35.77 -2.96
CA LEU A 265 -12.66 -36.12 -3.42
C LEU A 265 -12.70 -37.54 -3.99
N LYS A 266 -11.70 -37.94 -4.79
CA LYS A 266 -11.61 -39.31 -5.34
C LYS A 266 -11.52 -40.34 -4.21
N GLN A 267 -10.68 -40.06 -3.20
CA GLN A 267 -10.43 -41.00 -2.11
C GLN A 267 -11.58 -41.09 -1.10
N TYR A 268 -12.17 -39.97 -0.72
CA TYR A 268 -13.11 -39.90 0.41
C TYR A 268 -14.54 -39.48 0.03
N GLN A 269 -14.79 -39.13 -1.24
CA GLN A 269 -16.09 -38.66 -1.75
C GLN A 269 -16.59 -37.40 -1.01
N ILE A 270 -15.66 -36.57 -0.53
CA ILE A 270 -15.92 -35.30 0.16
C ILE A 270 -15.21 -34.19 -0.62
N ASP A 271 -15.96 -33.16 -1.05
CA ASP A 271 -15.38 -31.99 -1.71
C ASP A 271 -15.02 -30.92 -0.68
N LEU A 272 -13.72 -30.79 -0.40
CA LEU A 272 -13.19 -29.82 0.57
C LEU A 272 -13.48 -28.37 0.19
N ARG A 273 -13.70 -28.07 -1.10
CA ARG A 273 -13.97 -26.70 -1.57
C ARG A 273 -15.33 -26.18 -1.11
N ARG A 274 -16.24 -27.07 -0.69
CA ARG A 274 -17.56 -26.71 -0.16
C ARG A 274 -17.50 -26.26 1.31
N ASP A 275 -16.43 -26.61 2.03
CA ASP A 275 -16.20 -26.17 3.39
C ASP A 275 -15.25 -24.97 3.39
N ARG A 276 -15.72 -23.82 3.90
CA ARG A 276 -14.95 -22.57 3.87
C ARG A 276 -13.66 -22.64 4.68
N GLN A 277 -13.66 -23.38 5.79
CA GLN A 277 -12.47 -23.52 6.64
C GLN A 277 -11.46 -24.48 6.00
N ALA A 278 -11.93 -25.58 5.42
CA ALA A 278 -11.08 -26.50 4.67
C ALA A 278 -10.49 -25.84 3.43
N LEU A 279 -11.30 -25.13 2.64
CA LEU A 279 -10.85 -24.36 1.48
C LEU A 279 -9.76 -23.36 1.88
N GLN A 280 -9.97 -22.61 2.97
CA GLN A 280 -8.97 -21.67 3.42
C GLN A 280 -7.63 -22.33 3.82
N ARG A 281 -7.70 -23.45 4.52
CA ARG A 281 -6.50 -24.22 4.90
C ARG A 281 -5.79 -24.80 3.68
N LEU A 282 -6.54 -25.24 2.66
CA LEU A 282 -5.99 -25.66 1.38
C LEU A 282 -5.28 -24.50 0.68
N SER A 283 -5.91 -23.33 0.60
CA SER A 283 -5.33 -22.15 -0.04
C SER A 283 -4.02 -21.71 0.63
N GLU A 284 -3.96 -21.69 1.97
CA GLU A 284 -2.73 -21.34 2.69
C GLU A 284 -1.61 -22.38 2.48
N ALA A 285 -1.95 -23.67 2.50
CA ALA A 285 -0.99 -24.73 2.24
C ALA A 285 -0.50 -24.73 0.78
N ALA A 286 -1.37 -24.39 -0.18
CA ALA A 286 -1.04 -24.24 -1.58
C ALA A 286 -0.08 -23.06 -1.81
N GLU A 287 -0.38 -21.89 -1.26
CA GLU A 287 0.49 -20.71 -1.35
C GLU A 287 1.88 -21.02 -0.77
N LYS A 288 1.93 -21.64 0.41
CA LYS A 288 3.17 -22.05 1.06
C LYS A 288 3.95 -23.06 0.19
N ALA A 289 3.29 -24.09 -0.33
CA ALA A 289 3.92 -25.09 -1.17
C ALA A 289 4.50 -24.48 -2.46
N LYS A 290 3.75 -23.58 -3.12
CA LYS A 290 4.22 -22.81 -4.29
C LYS A 290 5.48 -22.00 -3.97
N GLN A 291 5.47 -21.26 -2.85
CA GLN A 291 6.61 -20.46 -2.42
C GLN A 291 7.84 -21.34 -2.14
N GLU A 292 7.67 -22.45 -1.39
CA GLU A 292 8.76 -23.38 -1.10
C GLU A 292 9.34 -24.01 -2.38
N LEU A 293 8.49 -24.42 -3.33
CA LEU A 293 8.91 -25.00 -4.61
C LEU A 293 9.73 -24.04 -5.49
N SER A 294 9.70 -22.74 -5.20
CA SER A 294 10.58 -21.77 -5.87
C SER A 294 12.04 -21.94 -5.43
N GLY A 295 12.29 -22.41 -4.20
CA GLY A 295 13.64 -22.69 -3.68
C GLY A 295 14.03 -24.17 -3.74
N VAL A 296 13.10 -25.08 -3.44
CA VAL A 296 13.36 -26.53 -3.34
C VAL A 296 12.68 -27.33 -4.45
N GLY A 297 13.18 -28.54 -4.73
CA GLY A 297 12.62 -29.41 -5.78
C GLY A 297 11.34 -30.15 -5.37
N THR A 298 11.07 -30.29 -4.06
CA THR A 298 9.89 -30.95 -3.51
C THR A 298 9.56 -30.39 -2.13
N THR A 299 8.28 -30.34 -1.79
CA THR A 299 7.75 -29.90 -0.49
C THR A 299 6.69 -30.88 0.03
N PRO A 300 6.68 -31.21 1.34
CA PRO A 300 5.59 -31.95 1.97
C PRO A 300 4.38 -31.04 2.25
N ILE A 301 3.18 -31.52 1.94
CA ILE A 301 1.92 -30.89 2.31
C ILE A 301 1.23 -31.76 3.36
N SER A 302 1.07 -31.22 4.56
CA SER A 302 0.41 -31.90 5.69
C SER A 302 -0.72 -31.04 6.24
N LEU A 303 -1.96 -31.51 6.09
CA LEU A 303 -3.17 -30.88 6.61
C LEU A 303 -3.91 -31.88 7.49
N PRO A 304 -3.60 -31.92 8.79
CA PRO A 304 -4.27 -32.84 9.71
C PRO A 304 -5.68 -32.36 10.03
N PHE A 305 -6.64 -33.28 10.25
CA PHE A 305 -8.01 -32.95 10.62
C PHE A 305 -8.66 -31.98 9.62
N ILE A 306 -8.48 -32.20 8.32
CA ILE A 306 -9.00 -31.31 7.26
C ILE A 306 -10.50 -31.50 7.04
N ALA A 307 -10.99 -32.72 7.29
CA ALA A 307 -12.41 -33.06 7.24
C ALA A 307 -12.73 -34.20 8.23
N THR A 308 -14.01 -34.49 8.40
CA THR A 308 -14.50 -35.63 9.18
C THR A 308 -15.23 -36.60 8.26
N GLY A 309 -14.70 -37.82 8.13
CA GLY A 309 -15.33 -38.92 7.40
C GLY A 309 -16.22 -39.78 8.29
N LYS A 310 -16.74 -40.87 7.74
CA LYS A 310 -17.59 -41.83 8.48
C LYS A 310 -16.84 -42.54 9.61
N GLU A 311 -15.55 -42.79 9.42
CA GLU A 311 -14.69 -43.56 10.34
C GLU A 311 -13.85 -42.66 11.26
N GLY A 312 -14.03 -41.34 11.20
CA GLY A 312 -13.30 -40.38 12.03
C GLY A 312 -12.66 -39.23 11.24
N PRO A 313 -11.70 -38.51 11.86
CA PRO A 313 -11.02 -37.41 11.20
C PRO A 313 -10.16 -37.87 10.03
N LEU A 314 -10.09 -37.02 9.00
CA LEU A 314 -9.33 -37.24 7.77
C LEU A 314 -8.22 -36.19 7.65
N HIS A 315 -7.16 -36.56 6.93
CA HIS A 315 -5.93 -35.79 6.80
C HIS A 315 -5.49 -35.78 5.32
N ILE A 316 -4.71 -34.78 4.93
CA ILE A 316 -3.91 -34.83 3.70
C ILE A 316 -2.45 -34.93 4.11
N GLU A 317 -1.76 -35.96 3.63
CA GLU A 317 -0.31 -36.12 3.74
C GLU A 317 0.23 -36.51 2.37
N THR A 318 0.80 -35.54 1.67
CA THR A 318 1.33 -35.76 0.33
C THR A 318 2.61 -34.97 0.11
N LYS A 319 3.31 -35.23 -1.00
CA LYS A 319 4.46 -34.45 -1.44
C LYS A 319 4.16 -33.89 -2.81
N LEU A 320 4.43 -32.60 -3.00
CA LEU A 320 4.39 -31.96 -4.29
C LEU A 320 5.82 -31.74 -4.77
N ASP A 321 6.13 -32.18 -5.98
CA ASP A 321 7.39 -31.88 -6.64
C ASP A 321 7.22 -30.74 -7.66
N ARG A 322 8.31 -30.05 -7.96
CA ARG A 322 8.30 -28.88 -8.86
C ARG A 322 7.81 -29.23 -10.26
N LYS A 323 8.20 -30.38 -10.81
CA LYS A 323 7.81 -30.78 -12.18
C LYS A 323 6.31 -31.02 -12.28
N THR A 324 5.73 -31.63 -11.25
CA THR A 324 4.28 -31.83 -11.15
C THR A 324 3.58 -30.47 -11.08
N PHE A 325 4.04 -29.55 -10.22
CA PHE A 325 3.48 -28.19 -10.15
C PHE A 325 3.56 -27.43 -11.48
N GLU A 326 4.71 -27.44 -12.15
CA GLU A 326 4.90 -26.79 -13.46
C GLU A 326 3.94 -27.35 -14.51
N LYS A 327 3.72 -28.67 -14.52
CA LYS A 327 2.76 -29.32 -15.41
C LYS A 327 1.33 -28.86 -15.18
N LEU A 328 0.92 -28.69 -13.92
CA LEU A 328 -0.41 -28.18 -13.55
C LEU A 328 -0.64 -26.74 -14.05
N CYS A 329 0.43 -25.98 -14.29
CA CYS A 329 0.37 -24.55 -14.62
C CYS A 329 0.58 -24.22 -16.11
N SER A 330 0.69 -25.22 -16.98
CA SER A 330 0.99 -25.03 -18.41
C SER A 330 0.07 -24.06 -19.14
N GLU A 331 -1.23 -24.10 -18.84
CA GLU A 331 -2.23 -23.15 -19.34
C GLU A 331 -1.97 -21.71 -18.88
N LEU A 332 -1.61 -21.52 -17.60
CA LEU A 332 -1.34 -20.20 -17.04
C LEU A 332 -0.09 -19.58 -17.67
N LEU A 333 0.96 -20.37 -17.87
CA LEU A 333 2.17 -19.94 -18.56
C LEU A 333 1.88 -19.51 -20.00
N SER A 334 0.99 -20.23 -20.69
CA SER A 334 0.56 -19.89 -22.05
C SER A 334 -0.19 -18.55 -22.09
N ARG A 335 -1.04 -18.26 -21.08
CA ARG A 335 -1.74 -16.98 -20.96
C ARG A 335 -0.79 -15.79 -20.79
N LEU A 336 0.35 -15.97 -20.13
CA LEU A 336 1.37 -14.92 -19.97
C LEU A 336 2.01 -14.50 -21.30
N LEU A 337 1.95 -15.33 -22.34
CA LEU A 337 2.63 -15.06 -23.62
C LEU A 337 1.90 -14.02 -24.47
N ASN A 338 0.57 -14.06 -24.48
CA ASN A 338 -0.22 -13.20 -25.36
C ASN A 338 0.03 -11.70 -25.09
N PRO A 339 0.11 -11.22 -23.84
CA PRO A 339 0.46 -9.83 -23.56
C PRO A 339 1.90 -9.47 -23.99
N VAL A 340 2.86 -10.37 -23.81
CA VAL A 340 4.28 -10.13 -24.20
C VAL A 340 4.40 -9.94 -25.72
N GLU A 341 3.77 -10.82 -26.50
CA GLU A 341 3.74 -10.69 -27.96
C GLU A 341 3.01 -9.41 -28.39
N SER A 342 1.94 -9.05 -27.68
CA SER A 342 1.16 -7.84 -27.96
C SER A 342 1.98 -6.57 -27.75
N VAL A 343 2.76 -6.44 -26.66
CA VAL A 343 3.57 -5.24 -26.43
C VAL A 343 4.74 -5.12 -27.40
N LEU A 344 5.36 -6.23 -27.79
CA LEU A 344 6.42 -6.22 -28.82
C LEU A 344 5.88 -5.71 -30.15
N ARG A 345 4.72 -6.23 -30.57
CA ARG A 345 4.05 -5.77 -31.80
C ARG A 345 3.67 -4.28 -31.73
N ASP A 346 3.11 -3.83 -30.62
CA ASP A 346 2.62 -2.46 -30.47
C ASP A 346 3.73 -1.41 -30.34
N SER A 347 4.89 -1.80 -29.83
CA SER A 347 6.05 -0.93 -29.67
C SER A 347 6.90 -0.81 -30.94
N ASP A 348 6.60 -1.62 -31.97
CA ASP A 348 7.44 -1.85 -33.14
C ASP A 348 8.87 -2.32 -32.78
N TRP A 349 9.03 -3.01 -31.65
CA TRP A 349 10.32 -3.55 -31.18
C TRP A 349 10.38 -5.06 -31.31
N THR A 350 11.59 -5.58 -31.49
CA THR A 350 11.88 -7.02 -31.42
C THR A 350 12.50 -7.39 -30.07
N THR A 351 12.59 -8.68 -29.76
CA THR A 351 13.24 -9.14 -28.53
C THR A 351 14.72 -8.78 -28.46
N ASN A 352 15.37 -8.57 -29.61
CA ASN A 352 16.77 -8.12 -29.71
C ASN A 352 16.95 -6.62 -29.44
N ASP A 353 15.87 -5.84 -29.49
CA ASP A 353 15.89 -4.41 -29.20
C ASP A 353 15.88 -4.11 -27.70
N ILE A 354 15.55 -5.10 -26.86
CA ILE A 354 15.45 -4.94 -25.42
C ILE A 354 16.85 -5.01 -24.82
N ASP A 355 17.20 -4.03 -23.99
CA ASP A 355 18.50 -3.98 -23.32
C ASP A 355 18.47 -4.64 -21.94
N GLU A 356 17.37 -4.47 -21.20
CA GLU A 356 17.21 -4.99 -19.85
C GLU A 356 15.78 -5.49 -19.58
N VAL A 357 15.69 -6.50 -18.70
CA VAL A 357 14.42 -7.07 -18.23
C VAL A 357 14.32 -6.87 -16.73
N VAL A 358 13.23 -6.27 -16.26
CA VAL A 358 12.95 -6.05 -14.83
C VAL A 358 11.78 -6.92 -14.43
N LEU A 359 12.00 -7.82 -13.45
CA LEU A 359 10.93 -8.65 -12.89
C LEU A 359 10.35 -7.98 -11.66
N VAL A 360 9.01 -7.91 -11.61
CA VAL A 360 8.24 -7.27 -10.54
C VAL A 360 7.18 -8.25 -10.05
N GLY A 361 6.84 -8.18 -8.76
CA GLY A 361 5.84 -9.04 -8.16
C GLY A 361 6.37 -10.42 -7.74
N GLY A 362 5.92 -10.88 -6.57
CA GLY A 362 6.45 -12.10 -5.93
C GLY A 362 6.30 -13.39 -6.76
N SER A 363 5.35 -13.46 -7.69
CA SER A 363 5.16 -14.65 -8.52
C SER A 363 6.27 -14.82 -9.59
N THR A 364 7.02 -13.77 -9.90
CA THR A 364 8.20 -13.85 -10.78
C THR A 364 9.39 -14.58 -10.15
N ARG A 365 9.32 -14.89 -8.85
CA ARG A 365 10.31 -15.73 -8.15
C ARG A 365 10.24 -17.21 -8.56
N MET A 366 9.13 -17.64 -9.17
CA MET A 366 8.96 -19.01 -9.64
C MET A 366 9.95 -19.32 -10.79
N PRO A 367 10.77 -20.38 -10.69
CA PRO A 367 11.73 -20.72 -11.75
C PRO A 367 11.11 -20.88 -13.13
N MET A 368 9.93 -21.50 -13.23
CA MET A 368 9.23 -21.65 -14.51
C MET A 368 8.86 -20.32 -15.17
N VAL A 369 8.60 -19.26 -14.40
CA VAL A 369 8.29 -17.92 -14.94
C VAL A 369 9.58 -17.25 -15.41
N GLN A 370 10.68 -17.39 -14.68
CA GLN A 370 11.97 -16.85 -15.10
C GLN A 370 12.48 -17.53 -16.38
N GLU A 371 12.34 -18.85 -16.47
CA GLU A 371 12.71 -19.60 -17.68
C GLU A 371 11.78 -19.28 -18.85
N LEU A 372 10.49 -19.05 -18.59
CA LEU A 372 9.55 -18.52 -19.58
C LEU A 372 10.08 -17.19 -20.13
N VAL A 373 10.33 -16.20 -19.29
CA VAL A 373 10.82 -14.88 -19.73
C VAL A 373 12.14 -14.97 -20.51
N LYS A 374 13.11 -15.75 -20.01
CA LYS A 374 14.41 -15.97 -20.70
C LYS A 374 14.27 -16.61 -22.07
N SER A 375 13.23 -17.42 -22.28
CA SER A 375 13.00 -18.07 -23.58
C SER A 375 12.60 -17.08 -24.68
N PHE A 376 12.02 -15.93 -24.32
CA PHE A 376 11.66 -14.86 -25.26
C PHE A 376 12.75 -13.81 -25.41
N VAL A 377 13.26 -13.33 -24.26
CA VAL A 377 14.29 -12.31 -24.19
C VAL A 377 15.50 -12.98 -23.54
N PRO A 378 16.53 -13.40 -24.31
CA PRO A 378 17.67 -14.17 -23.82
C PRO A 378 18.66 -13.30 -23.03
N ILE A 379 18.14 -12.49 -22.11
CA ILE A 379 18.84 -11.57 -21.22
C ILE A 379 18.58 -12.05 -19.80
N THR A 380 19.60 -12.04 -18.96
CA THR A 380 19.42 -12.34 -17.54
C THR A 380 18.64 -11.20 -16.90
N PRO A 381 17.48 -11.47 -16.28
CA PRO A 381 16.70 -10.40 -15.67
C PRO A 381 17.45 -9.69 -14.54
N CYS A 382 17.19 -8.40 -14.43
CA CYS A 382 17.79 -7.51 -13.46
C CYS A 382 17.47 -7.95 -12.02
N GLN A 383 18.49 -8.04 -11.17
CA GLN A 383 18.36 -8.37 -9.76
C GLN A 383 18.63 -7.18 -8.83
N SER A 384 18.86 -5.98 -9.38
CA SER A 384 19.18 -4.79 -8.56
C SER A 384 17.96 -4.16 -7.88
N VAL A 385 16.76 -4.62 -8.22
CA VAL A 385 15.51 -4.13 -7.61
C VAL A 385 14.83 -5.23 -6.81
N ASN A 386 14.23 -4.86 -5.68
CA ASN A 386 13.42 -5.78 -4.90
C ASN A 386 12.01 -5.87 -5.52
N PRO A 387 11.59 -7.03 -6.05
CA PRO A 387 10.32 -7.16 -6.76
C PRO A 387 9.10 -6.91 -5.88
N ASP A 388 9.24 -6.93 -4.55
CA ASP A 388 8.15 -6.68 -3.60
C ASP A 388 8.05 -5.22 -3.15
N GLU A 389 9.05 -4.38 -3.43
CA GLU A 389 9.12 -2.98 -2.95
C GLU A 389 9.22 -1.96 -4.09
N VAL A 390 9.70 -2.38 -5.26
CA VAL A 390 10.07 -1.50 -6.39
C VAL A 390 8.90 -0.62 -6.86
N VAL A 391 7.67 -1.11 -6.78
CA VAL A 391 6.47 -0.36 -7.16
C VAL A 391 6.21 0.81 -6.19
N ALA A 392 6.29 0.57 -4.87
CA ALA A 392 6.10 1.63 -3.87
C ALA A 392 7.24 2.67 -3.91
N ILE A 393 8.47 2.22 -4.15
CA ILE A 393 9.63 3.11 -4.37
C ILE A 393 9.36 4.00 -5.58
N GLY A 394 8.85 3.44 -6.68
CA GLY A 394 8.47 4.19 -7.88
C GLY A 394 7.38 5.22 -7.66
N ALA A 395 6.36 4.85 -6.88
CA ALA A 395 5.30 5.77 -6.47
C ALA A 395 5.85 6.91 -5.59
N ALA A 396 6.83 6.64 -4.72
CA ALA A 396 7.50 7.66 -3.93
C ALA A 396 8.38 8.60 -4.79
N VAL A 397 9.04 8.07 -5.83
CA VAL A 397 9.72 8.91 -6.84
C VAL A 397 8.72 9.82 -7.53
N GLN A 398 7.57 9.29 -7.96
CA GLN A 398 6.52 10.10 -8.58
C GLN A 398 5.97 11.18 -7.63
N ALA A 399 5.84 10.88 -6.33
CA ALA A 399 5.49 11.86 -5.32
C ALA A 399 6.53 13.00 -5.25
N GLY A 400 7.83 12.65 -5.26
CA GLY A 400 8.93 13.62 -5.32
C GLY A 400 8.95 14.51 -6.55
N ILE A 401 8.51 13.99 -7.70
CA ILE A 401 8.34 14.77 -8.95
C ILE A 401 7.21 15.79 -8.78
N LEU A 402 6.10 15.40 -8.15
CA LEU A 402 4.93 16.27 -7.93
C LEU A 402 5.23 17.39 -6.91
N THR A 403 6.02 17.11 -5.86
CA THR A 403 6.44 18.14 -4.89
C THR A 403 7.54 19.05 -5.44
N GLY A 404 8.20 18.67 -6.54
CA GLY A 404 9.31 19.40 -7.14
C GLY A 404 10.65 19.23 -6.41
N GLU A 405 10.72 18.28 -5.47
CA GLU A 405 11.96 17.84 -4.82
C GLU A 405 12.87 17.11 -5.80
N LEU A 406 12.29 16.29 -6.68
CA LEU A 406 13.00 15.65 -7.78
C LEU A 406 12.76 16.44 -9.07
N ARG A 407 13.83 17.08 -9.54
CA ARG A 407 13.85 17.84 -10.79
C ARG A 407 14.51 16.97 -11.87
N ASP A 408 14.17 17.24 -13.13
CA ASP A 408 14.75 16.57 -14.31
C ASP A 408 14.27 15.13 -14.59
N LEU A 409 13.20 14.68 -13.93
CA LEU A 409 12.50 13.44 -14.30
C LEU A 409 11.18 13.78 -15.01
N LEU A 410 10.95 13.14 -16.16
CA LEU A 410 9.74 13.33 -16.95
C LEU A 410 9.15 11.97 -17.32
N LEU A 411 7.88 11.76 -16.97
CA LEU A 411 7.14 10.55 -17.28
C LEU A 411 6.13 10.81 -18.40
N ASN A 412 6.25 10.07 -19.50
CA ASN A 412 5.28 9.96 -20.57
C ASN A 412 4.64 8.56 -20.52
N ASP A 413 3.46 8.47 -19.93
CA ASP A 413 2.66 7.24 -19.86
C ASP A 413 1.65 7.19 -21.02
N VAL A 414 0.94 6.07 -21.17
CA VAL A 414 -0.02 5.81 -22.25
C VAL A 414 -1.34 5.24 -21.73
N THR A 415 -2.41 5.36 -22.51
CA THR A 415 -3.67 4.63 -22.25
C THR A 415 -3.56 3.16 -22.70
N PRO A 416 -3.94 2.17 -21.89
CA PRO A 416 -3.77 0.74 -22.21
C PRO A 416 -4.77 0.21 -23.24
N LEU A 417 -5.90 0.89 -23.43
CA LEU A 417 -7.02 0.43 -24.25
C LEU A 417 -7.56 1.56 -25.13
N SER A 418 -8.01 1.17 -26.31
CA SER A 418 -8.64 2.07 -27.27
C SER A 418 -9.98 2.57 -26.73
N LEU A 419 -10.23 3.87 -26.89
CA LEU A 419 -11.49 4.52 -26.53
C LEU A 419 -12.22 4.98 -27.78
N GLY A 420 -13.52 4.72 -27.80
CA GLY A 420 -14.34 4.99 -28.96
C GLY A 420 -15.82 5.15 -28.63
N LEU A 421 -16.61 5.24 -29.68
CA LEU A 421 -18.06 5.36 -29.59
C LEU A 421 -18.79 4.43 -30.55
N GLU A 422 -20.03 4.10 -30.18
CA GLU A 422 -20.92 3.32 -31.01
C GLU A 422 -21.42 4.15 -32.19
N THR A 423 -21.31 3.58 -33.38
CA THR A 423 -21.87 4.15 -34.61
C THR A 423 -23.12 3.39 -35.05
N VAL A 424 -23.89 3.98 -35.95
CA VAL A 424 -25.06 3.32 -36.56
C VAL A 424 -24.63 1.99 -37.18
N GLY A 425 -25.25 0.89 -36.74
CA GLY A 425 -24.86 -0.47 -37.13
C GLY A 425 -24.08 -1.25 -36.06
N GLY A 426 -23.86 -0.67 -34.87
CA GLY A 426 -23.27 -1.36 -33.73
C GLY A 426 -21.74 -1.52 -33.82
N LEU A 427 -21.09 -0.77 -34.72
CA LEU A 427 -19.63 -0.77 -34.88
C LEU A 427 -18.99 0.24 -33.93
N MET A 428 -17.86 -0.14 -33.34
CA MET A 428 -17.02 0.75 -32.57
C MET A 428 -16.18 1.63 -33.51
N LYS A 429 -16.30 2.95 -33.37
CA LYS A 429 -15.37 3.91 -33.96
C LYS A 429 -14.38 4.36 -32.89
N VAL A 430 -13.12 4.00 -33.07
CA VAL A 430 -12.01 4.39 -32.18
C VAL A 430 -11.65 5.86 -32.41
N LEU A 431 -11.55 6.64 -31.33
CA LEU A 431 -11.12 8.05 -31.36
C LEU A 431 -9.72 8.19 -30.76
N ILE A 432 -9.43 7.46 -29.69
CA ILE A 432 -8.10 7.41 -29.07
C ILE A 432 -7.65 5.94 -29.12
N PRO A 433 -6.70 5.58 -29.98
CA PRO A 433 -6.13 4.23 -29.99
C PRO A 433 -5.39 3.90 -28.69
N ARG A 434 -5.29 2.61 -28.36
CA ARG A 434 -4.42 2.14 -27.27
C ARG A 434 -2.96 2.56 -27.48
N ASN A 435 -2.21 2.64 -26.39
CA ASN A 435 -0.84 3.14 -26.31
C ASN A 435 -0.66 4.61 -26.76
N THR A 436 -1.74 5.39 -26.86
CA THR A 436 -1.63 6.84 -27.08
C THR A 436 -1.07 7.51 -25.81
N PRO A 437 -0.03 8.37 -25.92
CA PRO A 437 0.52 9.09 -24.78
C PRO A 437 -0.54 9.96 -24.08
N ILE A 438 -0.51 9.98 -22.74
CA ILE A 438 -1.44 10.75 -21.90
C ILE A 438 -0.68 11.85 -21.14
N PRO A 439 -1.31 13.03 -20.88
CA PRO A 439 -2.69 13.39 -21.23
C PRO A 439 -2.90 13.67 -22.72
N VAL A 440 -4.11 13.42 -23.23
CA VAL A 440 -4.46 13.64 -24.65
C VAL A 440 -5.91 14.08 -24.81
N ARG A 441 -6.15 14.94 -25.82
CA ARG A 441 -7.48 15.31 -26.28
C ARG A 441 -7.64 14.95 -27.75
N GLN A 442 -8.65 14.16 -28.09
CA GLN A 442 -9.04 13.88 -29.47
C GLN A 442 -10.52 14.22 -29.68
N ALA A 443 -10.86 14.70 -30.86
CA ALA A 443 -12.24 15.05 -31.17
C ALA A 443 -12.60 14.71 -32.61
N ASP A 444 -13.85 14.30 -32.81
CA ASP A 444 -14.39 14.00 -34.12
C ASP A 444 -15.82 14.54 -34.25
N VAL A 445 -16.28 14.74 -35.48
CA VAL A 445 -17.59 15.32 -35.79
C VAL A 445 -18.54 14.23 -36.27
N PHE A 446 -19.67 14.16 -35.61
CA PHE A 446 -20.79 13.28 -35.89
C PHE A 446 -22.01 14.08 -36.30
N SER A 447 -23.03 13.39 -36.81
CA SER A 447 -24.29 13.98 -37.21
C SER A 447 -25.45 13.07 -36.83
N THR A 448 -26.67 13.62 -36.88
CA THR A 448 -27.92 12.88 -36.70
C THR A 448 -28.08 11.75 -37.72
N SER A 449 -28.64 10.63 -37.26
CA SER A 449 -28.98 9.44 -38.05
C SER A 449 -30.39 9.52 -38.65
N GLU A 450 -31.21 10.46 -38.21
CA GLU A 450 -32.58 10.68 -38.69
C GLU A 450 -32.86 12.18 -38.95
N SER A 451 -33.83 12.46 -39.82
CA SER A 451 -34.29 13.83 -40.09
C SER A 451 -35.11 14.37 -38.92
N ASN A 452 -34.92 15.65 -38.57
CA ASN A 452 -35.56 16.33 -37.45
C ASN A 452 -35.28 15.69 -36.07
N GLN A 453 -34.19 14.92 -35.97
CA GLN A 453 -33.73 14.34 -34.71
C GLN A 453 -33.33 15.46 -33.73
N SER A 454 -34.06 15.58 -32.62
CA SER A 454 -33.89 16.64 -31.62
C SER A 454 -32.79 16.36 -30.58
N SER A 455 -32.11 15.21 -30.69
CA SER A 455 -31.07 14.79 -29.76
C SER A 455 -30.21 13.66 -30.30
N VAL A 456 -28.93 13.62 -29.94
CA VAL A 456 -28.01 12.52 -30.26
C VAL A 456 -27.62 11.81 -28.96
N GLU A 457 -27.74 10.48 -28.95
CA GLU A 457 -27.20 9.63 -27.90
C GLU A 457 -25.75 9.25 -28.23
N ILE A 458 -24.89 9.33 -27.24
CA ILE A 458 -23.46 9.04 -27.35
C ILE A 458 -23.18 7.91 -26.38
N HIS A 459 -22.73 6.78 -26.92
CA HIS A 459 -22.36 5.60 -26.17
C HIS A 459 -20.86 5.39 -26.27
N VAL A 460 -20.19 5.48 -25.13
CA VAL A 460 -18.73 5.43 -25.00
C VAL A 460 -18.31 4.01 -24.65
N TRP A 461 -17.26 3.52 -25.33
CA TRP A 461 -16.74 2.17 -25.20
C TRP A 461 -15.22 2.15 -25.07
N GLN A 462 -14.70 1.11 -24.41
CA GLN A 462 -13.29 0.81 -24.28
C GLN A 462 -12.99 -0.62 -24.72
N GLY A 463 -12.01 -0.81 -25.61
CA GLY A 463 -11.57 -2.12 -26.09
C GLY A 463 -11.18 -2.13 -27.57
N GLU A 464 -10.73 -3.31 -28.03
CA GLU A 464 -10.13 -3.50 -29.37
C GLU A 464 -11.06 -4.26 -30.35
N ARG A 465 -12.29 -4.58 -29.95
CA ARG A 465 -13.23 -5.36 -30.77
C ARG A 465 -13.96 -4.44 -31.74
N GLN A 466 -14.25 -4.94 -32.94
CA GLN A 466 -14.91 -4.14 -33.98
C GLN A 466 -16.39 -3.86 -33.68
N LEU A 467 -17.09 -4.82 -33.07
CA LEU A 467 -18.46 -4.65 -32.61
C LEU A 467 -18.45 -3.97 -31.25
N ALA A 468 -19.24 -2.91 -31.09
CA ALA A 468 -19.30 -2.13 -29.87
C ALA A 468 -19.69 -3.00 -28.66
N VAL A 469 -20.68 -3.89 -28.84
CA VAL A 469 -21.19 -4.81 -27.80
C VAL A 469 -20.16 -5.81 -27.25
N ASP A 470 -19.08 -6.07 -27.99
CA ASP A 470 -17.99 -6.96 -27.55
C ASP A 470 -16.93 -6.22 -26.72
N ASN A 471 -17.07 -4.90 -26.56
CA ASN A 471 -16.17 -4.06 -25.78
C ASN A 471 -16.78 -3.69 -24.43
N LYS A 472 -15.99 -3.07 -23.56
CA LYS A 472 -16.47 -2.59 -22.27
C LYS A 472 -17.23 -1.27 -22.46
N SER A 473 -18.53 -1.27 -22.14
CA SER A 473 -19.32 -0.04 -22.07
C SER A 473 -18.83 0.80 -20.90
N LEU A 474 -18.57 2.08 -21.16
CA LEU A 474 -18.21 3.04 -20.11
C LEU A 474 -19.37 3.97 -19.73
N GLY A 475 -20.35 4.14 -20.62
CA GLY A 475 -21.55 4.91 -20.32
C GLY A 475 -22.24 5.51 -21.54
N LYS A 476 -23.50 5.93 -21.32
CA LYS A 476 -24.35 6.58 -22.32
C LYS A 476 -24.79 7.94 -21.83
N PHE A 477 -24.78 8.94 -22.72
CA PHE A 477 -25.39 10.23 -22.44
C PHE A 477 -25.99 10.84 -23.69
N ARG A 478 -26.92 11.78 -23.50
CA ARG A 478 -27.73 12.35 -24.58
C ARG A 478 -27.50 13.86 -24.67
N LEU A 479 -27.08 14.34 -25.83
CA LEU A 479 -27.09 15.75 -26.17
C LEU A 479 -28.47 16.10 -26.73
N SER A 480 -29.27 16.85 -25.97
CA SER A 480 -30.62 17.24 -26.35
C SER A 480 -30.69 18.67 -26.90
N GLY A 481 -31.77 18.97 -27.60
CA GLY A 481 -32.03 20.32 -28.11
C GLY A 481 -31.30 20.64 -29.41
N ILE A 482 -31.10 19.65 -30.28
CA ILE A 482 -30.60 19.84 -31.64
C ILE A 482 -31.73 20.44 -32.49
N PRO A 483 -31.50 21.54 -33.22
CA PRO A 483 -32.52 22.13 -34.10
C PRO A 483 -33.00 21.14 -35.17
N PRO A 484 -34.30 21.16 -35.56
CA PRO A 484 -34.80 20.32 -36.64
C PRO A 484 -34.05 20.60 -37.95
N ALA A 485 -33.36 19.59 -38.46
CA ALA A 485 -32.65 19.62 -39.72
C ALA A 485 -32.70 18.24 -40.41
N PRO A 486 -32.57 18.18 -41.74
CA PRO A 486 -32.36 16.92 -42.45
C PRO A 486 -31.22 16.08 -41.86
N ARG A 487 -31.32 14.75 -42.00
CA ARG A 487 -30.25 13.81 -41.61
C ARG A 487 -28.90 14.25 -42.20
N GLY A 488 -27.84 14.20 -41.40
CA GLY A 488 -26.48 14.50 -41.88
C GLY A 488 -26.05 15.97 -41.80
N ILE A 489 -26.96 16.88 -41.41
CA ILE A 489 -26.69 18.33 -41.35
C ILE A 489 -26.18 18.79 -39.97
N PRO A 490 -26.79 18.41 -38.83
CA PRO A 490 -26.28 18.82 -37.53
C PRO A 490 -24.84 18.36 -37.29
N GLN A 491 -23.97 19.24 -36.81
CA GLN A 491 -22.57 18.91 -36.53
C GLN A 491 -22.35 18.79 -35.02
N VAL A 492 -22.40 17.55 -34.52
CA VAL A 492 -22.13 17.23 -33.12
C VAL A 492 -20.67 16.82 -33.00
N GLN A 493 -19.84 17.72 -32.46
CA GLN A 493 -18.45 17.40 -32.13
C GLN A 493 -18.40 16.65 -30.81
N VAL A 494 -17.84 15.44 -30.81
CA VAL A 494 -17.57 14.68 -29.60
C VAL A 494 -16.06 14.69 -29.35
N ALA A 495 -15.65 15.08 -28.16
CA ALA A 495 -14.26 15.15 -27.73
C ALA A 495 -14.04 14.27 -26.50
N PHE A 496 -12.95 13.53 -26.55
CA PHE A 496 -12.46 12.64 -25.50
C PHE A 496 -11.20 13.27 -24.95
N ASP A 497 -11.18 13.48 -23.63
CA ASP A 497 -10.07 14.03 -22.87
C ASP A 497 -9.61 12.97 -21.87
N ILE A 498 -8.36 12.52 -21.99
CA ILE A 498 -7.73 11.64 -21.00
C ILE A 498 -6.71 12.47 -20.22
N ASP A 499 -6.85 12.48 -18.89
CA ASP A 499 -5.94 13.20 -18.02
C ASP A 499 -4.65 12.40 -17.71
N ALA A 500 -3.78 12.95 -16.87
CA ALA A 500 -2.52 12.30 -16.48
C ALA A 500 -2.70 11.09 -15.52
N ASN A 501 -3.94 10.81 -15.08
CA ASN A 501 -4.32 9.64 -14.28
C ASN A 501 -4.93 8.52 -15.13
N GLY A 502 -5.14 8.78 -16.43
CA GLY A 502 -5.84 7.88 -17.33
C GLY A 502 -7.37 7.94 -17.20
N LEU A 503 -7.93 9.00 -16.61
CA LEU A 503 -9.37 9.17 -16.45
C LEU A 503 -9.98 9.89 -17.65
N LEU A 504 -11.15 9.43 -18.10
CA LEU A 504 -11.83 9.92 -19.29
C LEU A 504 -12.93 10.95 -18.98
N GLU A 505 -12.81 12.15 -19.57
CA GLU A 505 -13.91 13.09 -19.72
C GLU A 505 -14.39 13.09 -21.18
N VAL A 506 -15.70 12.94 -21.40
CA VAL A 506 -16.29 13.04 -22.74
C VAL A 506 -17.20 14.24 -22.82
N SER A 507 -17.00 15.06 -23.85
CA SER A 507 -17.83 16.23 -24.13
C SER A 507 -18.40 16.21 -25.53
N ALA A 508 -19.67 16.58 -25.65
CA ALA A 508 -20.40 16.71 -26.91
C ALA A 508 -20.84 18.16 -27.08
N THR A 509 -20.51 18.75 -28.23
CA THR A 509 -20.85 20.13 -28.56
C THR A 509 -21.52 20.18 -29.92
N ASP A 510 -22.73 20.70 -29.99
CA ASP A 510 -23.35 21.07 -31.26
C ASP A 510 -22.69 22.35 -31.78
N ARG A 511 -21.95 22.24 -32.89
CA ARG A 511 -21.21 23.36 -33.48
C ARG A 511 -22.12 24.45 -34.05
N THR A 512 -23.39 24.15 -34.33
CA THR A 512 -24.33 25.12 -34.87
C THR A 512 -24.93 26.02 -33.78
N THR A 513 -25.26 25.43 -32.63
CA THR A 513 -25.90 26.15 -31.51
C THR A 513 -24.94 26.53 -30.38
N GLY A 514 -23.74 25.95 -30.35
CA GLY A 514 -22.78 26.09 -29.25
C GLY A 514 -23.19 25.34 -27.98
N ARG A 515 -24.30 24.58 -28.00
CA ARG A 515 -24.75 23.79 -26.86
C ARG A 515 -23.75 22.67 -26.58
N LYS A 516 -23.30 22.60 -25.32
CA LYS A 516 -22.36 21.60 -24.83
C LYS A 516 -23.01 20.77 -23.74
N GLN A 517 -22.77 19.47 -23.78
CA GLN A 517 -23.00 18.53 -22.69
C GLN A 517 -21.68 17.79 -22.44
N SER A 518 -21.22 17.74 -21.20
CA SER A 518 -20.10 16.87 -20.83
C SER A 518 -20.51 15.91 -19.74
N VAL A 519 -19.81 14.78 -19.71
CA VAL A 519 -19.95 13.75 -18.69
C VAL A 519 -18.54 13.29 -18.35
N SER A 520 -18.18 13.38 -17.07
CA SER A 520 -17.06 12.60 -16.56
C SER A 520 -17.55 11.16 -16.54
N ILE A 521 -16.89 10.32 -17.32
CA ILE A 521 -17.21 8.89 -17.32
C ILE A 521 -16.65 8.38 -16.01
N THR A 522 -17.52 8.16 -15.02
CA THR A 522 -17.21 7.45 -13.77
C THR A 522 -17.93 6.09 -13.76
N GLY A 523 -18.50 5.70 -14.90
CA GLY A 523 -19.48 4.62 -15.03
C GLY A 523 -18.91 3.27 -14.62
N GLY A 524 -19.51 2.67 -13.60
CA GLY A 524 -19.22 1.30 -13.18
C GLY A 524 -18.47 1.16 -11.87
N THR A 525 -18.22 2.24 -11.12
CA THR A 525 -17.77 2.10 -9.72
C THR A 525 -18.87 1.45 -8.89
N ASN A 526 -18.48 0.64 -7.90
CA ASN A 526 -19.41 0.00 -6.99
C ASN A 526 -20.12 0.99 -6.03
N LEU A 527 -19.70 2.25 -6.04
CA LEU A 527 -20.15 3.34 -5.16
C LEU A 527 -20.58 4.56 -5.99
N ASN A 528 -21.77 5.07 -5.72
CA ASN A 528 -22.20 6.37 -6.24
C ASN A 528 -21.75 7.53 -5.32
N GLU A 529 -21.78 8.78 -5.81
CA GLU A 529 -21.33 9.95 -5.03
C GLU A 529 -22.04 10.10 -3.67
N ASN A 530 -23.32 9.75 -3.58
CA ASN A 530 -24.08 9.86 -2.34
C ASN A 530 -23.66 8.78 -1.34
N GLU A 531 -23.40 7.55 -1.82
CA GLU A 531 -22.83 6.46 -1.03
C GLU A 531 -21.44 6.83 -0.52
N VAL A 532 -20.56 7.36 -1.39
CA VAL A 532 -19.22 7.83 -0.98
C VAL A 532 -19.34 8.88 0.12
N LYS A 533 -20.16 9.93 -0.06
CA LYS A 533 -20.36 10.97 0.95
C LYS A 533 -20.89 10.40 2.28
N LYS A 534 -21.86 9.47 2.21
CA LYS A 534 -22.41 8.80 3.38
C LYS A 534 -21.34 7.97 4.11
N LEU A 535 -20.56 7.18 3.38
CA LEU A 535 -19.49 6.36 3.93
C LEU A 535 -18.37 7.21 4.54
N ILE A 536 -18.02 8.37 3.94
CA ILE A 536 -17.06 9.31 4.54
C ILE A 536 -17.56 9.82 5.90
N ILE A 537 -18.86 10.13 6.02
CA ILE A 537 -19.45 10.57 7.29
C ILE A 537 -19.39 9.43 8.31
N GLU A 538 -19.81 8.22 7.94
CA GLU A 538 -19.73 7.03 8.81
C GLU A 538 -18.30 6.73 9.25
N ALA A 539 -17.32 6.82 8.33
CA ALA A 539 -15.91 6.59 8.63
C ALA A 539 -15.37 7.62 9.63
N LYS A 540 -15.76 8.90 9.52
CA LYS A 540 -15.39 9.94 10.48
C LYS A 540 -16.00 9.71 11.86
N GLU A 541 -17.25 9.26 11.92
CA GLU A 541 -17.91 8.93 13.18
C GLU A 541 -17.25 7.73 13.88
N LYS A 542 -16.99 6.66 13.13
CA LYS A 542 -16.28 5.47 13.64
C LYS A 542 -14.85 5.78 14.06
N SER A 543 -14.09 6.53 13.26
CA SER A 543 -12.72 6.94 13.61
C SER A 543 -12.67 7.71 14.93
N ASN A 544 -13.66 8.56 15.21
CA ASN A 544 -13.77 9.25 16.50
C ASN A 544 -14.08 8.28 17.66
N GLU A 545 -14.92 7.27 17.42
CA GLU A 545 -15.21 6.23 18.41
C GLU A 545 -13.97 5.36 18.68
N ASP A 546 -13.27 4.93 17.64
CA ASP A 546 -12.05 4.12 17.72
C ASP A 546 -10.93 4.90 18.40
N ARG A 547 -10.77 6.20 18.10
CA ARG A 547 -9.82 7.07 18.81
C ARG A 547 -10.14 7.16 20.31
N ARG A 548 -11.42 7.20 20.68
CA ARG A 548 -11.85 7.20 22.10
C ARG A 548 -11.58 5.85 22.77
N LYS A 549 -11.84 4.74 22.08
CA LYS A 549 -11.54 3.38 22.58
C LYS A 549 -10.03 3.15 22.71
N ARG A 550 -9.23 3.60 21.76
CA ARG A 550 -7.76 3.51 21.83
C ARG A 550 -7.22 4.35 22.99
N ALA A 551 -7.69 5.58 23.15
CA ALA A 551 -7.31 6.43 24.27
C ALA A 551 -7.64 5.78 25.63
N SER A 552 -8.80 5.12 25.76
CA SER A 552 -9.16 4.43 27.00
C SER A 552 -8.29 3.19 27.26
N ILE A 553 -7.94 2.43 26.22
CA ILE A 553 -7.02 1.28 26.33
C ILE A 553 -5.61 1.77 26.72
N ASP A 554 -5.09 2.80 26.08
CA ASP A 554 -3.78 3.37 26.38
C ASP A 554 -3.72 3.92 27.81
N GLN A 555 -4.76 4.61 28.28
CA GLN A 555 -4.88 5.03 29.67
C GLN A 555 -4.80 3.85 30.65
N ARG A 556 -5.52 2.75 30.37
CA ARG A 556 -5.50 1.55 31.23
C ARG A 556 -4.13 0.87 31.21
N ASN A 557 -3.50 0.75 30.04
CA ASN A 557 -2.16 0.17 29.92
C ASN A 557 -1.09 1.00 30.65
N ASN A 558 -1.19 2.32 30.58
CA ASN A 558 -0.32 3.23 31.33
C ASN A 558 -0.51 3.06 32.84
N ALA A 559 -1.75 2.95 33.31
CA ALA A 559 -2.07 2.70 34.72
C ALA A 559 -1.51 1.35 35.20
N LEU A 560 -1.69 0.28 34.43
CA LEU A 560 -1.15 -1.05 34.74
C LEU A 560 0.39 -1.06 34.80
N THR A 561 1.03 -0.34 33.88
CA THR A 561 2.50 -0.20 33.87
C THR A 561 2.98 0.54 35.11
N LEU A 562 2.30 1.63 35.50
CA LEU A 562 2.62 2.39 36.69
C LEU A 562 2.40 1.58 37.97
N LEU A 563 1.34 0.78 38.05
CA LEU A 563 1.08 -0.15 39.16
C LEU A 563 2.26 -1.12 39.35
N ALA A 564 2.67 -1.80 38.28
CA ALA A 564 3.80 -2.73 38.34
C ALA A 564 5.11 -2.05 38.78
N GLN A 565 5.35 -0.81 38.33
CA GLN A 565 6.49 0.00 38.79
C GLN A 565 6.37 0.36 40.27
N ALA A 566 5.18 0.77 40.73
CA ALA A 566 4.92 1.16 42.09
C ALA A 566 5.14 0.01 43.08
N GLU A 567 4.58 -1.16 42.76
CA GLU A 567 4.76 -2.37 43.56
C GLU A 567 6.23 -2.79 43.65
N ARG A 568 6.96 -2.77 42.51
CA ARG A 568 8.38 -3.08 42.49
C ARG A 568 9.14 -2.11 43.38
N ARG A 569 8.82 -0.82 43.31
CA ARG A 569 9.48 0.20 44.11
C ARG A 569 9.18 0.07 45.60
N LEU A 570 7.97 -0.31 45.98
CA LEU A 570 7.63 -0.63 47.37
C LEU A 570 8.46 -1.81 47.89
N ARG A 571 8.61 -2.88 47.09
CA ARG A 571 9.47 -4.02 47.45
C ARG A 571 10.92 -3.59 47.64
N ASP A 572 11.47 -2.81 46.71
CA ASP A 572 12.84 -2.30 46.80
C ASP A 572 13.02 -1.39 48.04
N ALA A 573 12.06 -0.48 48.29
CA ALA A 573 12.09 0.41 49.45
C ALA A 573 12.07 -0.35 50.78
N SER A 574 11.30 -1.45 50.84
CA SER A 574 11.22 -2.32 52.02
C SER A 574 12.55 -3.03 52.30
N ILE A 575 13.29 -3.37 51.25
CA ILE A 575 14.63 -3.97 51.35
C ILE A 575 15.67 -2.92 51.76
N GLU A 576 15.65 -1.73 51.13
CA GLU A 576 16.65 -0.68 51.34
C GLU A 576 16.51 -0.02 52.72
N LEU A 577 15.29 0.25 53.18
CA LEU A 577 15.02 1.03 54.39
C LEU A 577 14.54 0.17 55.58
N GLY A 578 14.32 -1.13 55.36
CA GLY A 578 13.72 -2.03 56.32
C GLY A 578 12.21 -1.78 56.53
N PRO A 579 11.53 -2.65 57.32
CA PRO A 579 10.08 -2.63 57.49
C PRO A 579 9.50 -1.38 58.19
N TYR A 580 10.35 -0.52 58.74
CA TYR A 580 9.93 0.70 59.46
C TYR A 580 10.43 1.99 58.79
N GLY A 581 11.16 1.89 57.67
CA GLY A 581 11.70 3.04 56.96
C GLY A 581 10.66 3.68 56.03
N ALA A 582 10.54 5.01 56.07
CA ALA A 582 9.61 5.77 55.25
C ALA A 582 8.13 5.30 55.32
N GLU A 583 7.67 4.79 56.47
CA GLU A 583 6.36 4.15 56.65
C GLU A 583 5.18 5.01 56.16
N ARG A 584 5.24 6.33 56.36
CA ARG A 584 4.21 7.27 55.89
C ARG A 584 4.15 7.33 54.35
N GLN A 585 5.30 7.32 53.69
CA GLN A 585 5.39 7.35 52.22
C GLN A 585 5.03 6.00 51.62
N GLN A 586 5.44 4.89 52.25
CA GLN A 586 5.06 3.55 51.83
C GLN A 586 3.54 3.37 51.88
N ARG A 587 2.89 3.74 52.99
CA ARG A 587 1.41 3.70 53.09
C ARG A 587 0.72 4.59 52.06
N ALA A 588 1.27 5.76 51.75
CA ALA A 588 0.69 6.63 50.72
C ALA A 588 0.68 5.96 49.35
N VAL A 589 1.78 5.28 48.99
CA VAL A 589 1.85 4.52 47.73
C VAL A 589 0.91 3.31 47.75
N GLU A 590 0.81 2.56 48.86
CA GLU A 590 -0.11 1.42 48.98
C GLU A 590 -1.58 1.82 48.82
N VAL A 591 -1.99 2.96 49.40
CA VAL A 591 -3.35 3.48 49.24
C VAL A 591 -3.60 3.89 47.78
N SER A 592 -2.67 4.64 47.17
CA SER A 592 -2.82 5.04 45.77
C SER A 592 -2.78 3.87 44.78
N ILE A 593 -2.06 2.78 45.10
CA ILE A 593 -2.12 1.54 44.32
C ILE A 593 -3.56 0.98 44.33
N ARG A 594 -4.17 0.86 45.52
CA ARG A 594 -5.55 0.38 45.64
C ARG A 594 -6.55 1.27 44.92
N ASP A 595 -6.38 2.59 45.00
CA ASP A 595 -7.27 3.52 44.31
C ASP A 595 -7.21 3.32 42.79
N VAL A 596 -6.01 3.09 42.23
CA VAL A 596 -5.85 2.78 40.79
C VAL A 596 -6.44 1.41 40.44
N GLU A 597 -6.24 0.38 41.29
CA GLU A 597 -6.84 -0.95 41.10
C GLU A 597 -8.38 -0.88 41.11
N ASP A 598 -8.97 -0.18 42.07
CA ASP A 598 -10.42 0.02 42.20
C ASP A 598 -10.98 0.77 40.97
N SER A 599 -10.31 1.83 40.51
CA SER A 599 -10.72 2.57 39.31
C SER A 599 -10.62 1.70 38.04
N LEU A 600 -9.61 0.84 37.95
CA LEU A 600 -9.48 -0.13 36.85
C LEU A 600 -10.63 -1.15 36.89
N GLU A 601 -10.96 -1.72 38.06
CA GLU A 601 -12.07 -2.68 38.20
C GLU A 601 -13.43 -2.07 37.87
N ARG A 602 -13.69 -0.82 38.29
CA ARG A 602 -14.95 -0.12 38.04
C ARG A 602 -15.08 0.43 36.62
N ASN A 603 -14.01 0.39 35.84
CA ASN A 603 -13.96 0.89 34.48
C ASN A 603 -14.28 2.40 34.37
N ASP A 604 -13.91 3.20 35.39
CA ASP A 604 -14.11 4.66 35.42
C ASP A 604 -12.83 5.39 35.00
N LEU A 605 -12.80 5.85 33.75
CA LEU A 605 -11.65 6.56 33.18
C LEU A 605 -11.41 7.94 33.82
N SER A 606 -12.45 8.58 34.36
CA SER A 606 -12.33 9.93 34.92
C SER A 606 -11.66 9.88 36.29
N GLU A 607 -12.03 8.89 37.11
CA GLU A 607 -11.37 8.64 38.38
C GLU A 607 -9.97 8.03 38.20
N LEU A 608 -9.77 7.22 37.15
CA LEU A 608 -8.47 6.59 36.86
C LEU A 608 -7.35 7.61 36.68
N ASP A 609 -7.57 8.69 35.93
CA ASP A 609 -6.54 9.73 35.71
C ASP A 609 -6.15 10.45 37.03
N LEU A 610 -7.11 10.67 37.93
CA LEU A 610 -6.88 11.26 39.23
C LEU A 610 -6.11 10.31 40.16
N ALA A 611 -6.47 9.02 40.15
CA ALA A 611 -5.79 7.99 40.91
C ALA A 611 -4.35 7.78 40.41
N VAL A 612 -4.13 7.75 39.10
CA VAL A 612 -2.80 7.66 38.46
C VAL A 612 -1.93 8.86 38.85
N SER A 613 -2.48 10.08 38.80
CA SER A 613 -1.76 11.29 39.20
C SER A 613 -1.36 11.24 40.69
N SER A 614 -2.27 10.77 41.55
CA SER A 614 -2.01 10.61 42.98
C SER A 614 -0.92 9.56 43.26
N LEU A 615 -0.93 8.44 42.52
CA LEU A 615 0.12 7.42 42.61
C LEU A 615 1.49 7.93 42.17
N GLN A 616 1.55 8.73 41.10
CA GLN A 616 2.79 9.37 40.66
C GLN A 616 3.36 10.32 41.73
N GLU A 617 2.52 11.14 42.36
CA GLU A 617 2.93 12.02 43.45
C GLU A 617 3.43 11.23 44.67
N ALA A 618 2.73 10.15 45.03
CA ALA A 618 3.13 9.27 46.14
C ALA A 618 4.49 8.61 45.87
N LEU A 619 4.70 8.11 44.65
CA LEU A 619 5.99 7.53 44.22
C LEU A 619 7.12 8.56 44.24
N PHE A 620 6.85 9.79 43.79
CA PHE A 620 7.83 10.88 43.87
C PHE A 620 8.21 11.19 45.33
N GLY A 621 7.21 11.23 46.22
CA GLY A 621 7.42 11.40 47.66
C GLY A 621 8.29 10.29 48.27
N LEU A 622 8.02 9.03 47.92
CA LEU A 622 8.79 7.87 48.37
C LEU A 622 10.24 7.91 47.86
N ASN A 623 10.43 8.17 46.56
CA ASN A 623 11.76 8.26 45.95
C ASN A 623 12.59 9.39 46.55
N ARG A 624 11.99 10.57 46.77
CA ARG A 624 12.68 11.69 47.41
C ARG A 624 13.14 11.33 48.82
N ARG A 625 12.37 10.53 49.55
CA ARG A 625 12.73 10.09 50.91
C ARG A 625 13.88 9.09 50.90
N ILE A 626 13.81 8.09 50.02
CA ILE A 626 14.89 7.09 49.82
C ILE A 626 16.21 7.79 49.45
N SER A 627 16.17 8.76 48.54
CA SER A 627 17.37 9.52 48.15
C SER A 627 17.92 10.39 49.29
N ALA A 628 17.05 10.95 50.13
CA ALA A 628 17.48 11.72 51.29
C ALA A 628 18.18 10.84 52.36
N GLU A 629 17.71 9.61 52.56
CA GLU A 629 18.31 8.65 53.49
C GLU A 629 19.64 8.07 52.94
N LYS A 630 19.73 7.82 51.62
CA LYS A 630 21.02 7.47 50.98
C LYS A 630 22.09 8.58 51.09
N ASN A 631 21.68 9.84 51.03
CA ASN A 631 22.62 10.95 51.19
C ASN A 631 23.05 11.15 52.67
N SER A 632 22.21 10.78 53.64
CA SER A 632 22.62 10.81 55.06
C SER A 632 23.59 9.70 55.46
N ASP A 633 23.64 8.58 54.72
CA ASP A 633 24.55 7.45 54.98
C ASP A 633 25.94 7.58 54.32
N SER A 634 26.24 8.71 53.66
CA SER A 634 27.51 8.96 52.98
C SER A 634 28.55 9.75 53.82
N ASN A 635 28.88 9.25 55.02
CA ASN A 635 30.19 9.28 55.74
C ASN A 635 30.02 9.28 57.28
N PRO A 636 30.89 8.63 58.08
CA PRO A 636 32.22 8.11 57.73
C PRO A 636 32.51 6.67 58.24
N ILE A 637 32.83 5.72 57.36
CA ILE A 637 33.83 4.67 57.65
C ILE A 637 34.63 4.40 56.37
N GLN A 638 35.72 5.17 56.21
CA GLN A 638 36.90 4.71 55.50
C GLN A 638 37.57 3.63 56.35
N GLY A 639 37.56 2.38 55.88
CA GLY A 639 38.33 1.31 56.49
C GLY A 639 37.63 -0.03 56.31
N ILE A 640 38.29 -0.96 55.63
CA ILE A 640 37.87 -2.35 55.31
C ILE A 640 37.17 -2.47 53.95
N ARG A 641 37.92 -2.17 52.88
CA ARG A 641 37.66 -2.68 51.53
C ARG A 641 38.90 -3.35 50.94
N ASN A 642 39.62 -4.10 51.76
CA ASN A 642 40.61 -5.09 51.34
C ASN A 642 40.20 -6.42 51.95
N THR A 643 39.54 -7.28 51.15
CA THR A 643 39.37 -8.75 51.26
C THR A 643 38.00 -9.24 50.79
N PHE A 644 37.42 -8.70 49.72
CA PHE A 644 36.39 -9.44 48.93
C PHE A 644 36.40 -9.04 47.44
N GLY A 645 37.57 -8.67 46.93
CA GLY A 645 37.86 -8.70 45.50
C GLY A 645 38.60 -10.00 45.20
N SER A 646 37.88 -11.05 44.79
CA SER A 646 38.43 -12.16 43.99
C SER A 646 37.38 -13.22 43.60
N LEU A 647 36.16 -12.84 43.17
CA LEU A 647 35.22 -13.85 42.65
C LEU A 647 34.18 -13.34 41.64
N LYS A 648 34.36 -12.15 41.07
CA LYS A 648 33.44 -11.62 40.04
C LYS A 648 34.06 -11.37 38.66
N ASP A 649 35.37 -11.61 38.50
CA ASP A 649 36.09 -11.41 37.23
C ASP A 649 36.21 -12.68 36.37
N GLU A 650 35.42 -13.73 36.64
CA GLU A 650 35.55 -15.01 35.91
C GLU A 650 34.25 -15.55 35.29
N LEU A 651 33.18 -14.74 35.20
CA LEU A 651 31.89 -15.22 34.67
C LEU A 651 31.19 -14.31 33.65
N PHE A 652 31.77 -13.17 33.28
CA PHE A 652 31.21 -12.31 32.22
C PHE A 652 32.33 -11.75 31.34
N SER A 653 32.92 -12.63 30.54
CA SER A 653 33.68 -12.30 29.34
C SER A 653 32.73 -12.11 28.15
N GLU A 654 33.08 -11.14 27.29
CA GLU A 654 32.57 -10.87 25.92
C GLU A 654 31.16 -10.24 25.82
N ASP A 655 30.86 -9.30 24.92
CA ASP A 655 31.64 -8.44 24.03
C ASP A 655 30.66 -7.45 23.34
N TYR A 656 31.18 -6.28 22.95
CA TYR A 656 30.79 -5.44 21.81
C TYR A 656 29.40 -4.76 21.68
N TRP A 657 29.44 -3.42 21.68
CA TRP A 657 28.91 -2.46 20.68
C TRP A 657 28.29 -1.22 21.35
N ASP A 658 28.99 -0.08 21.26
CA ASP A 658 28.38 1.24 21.08
C ASP A 658 29.50 2.19 20.61
N ASP A 659 29.57 2.38 19.29
CA ASP A 659 30.24 3.52 18.65
C ASP A 659 29.22 4.12 17.68
N ASP A 660 28.61 5.23 18.12
CA ASP A 660 27.75 6.09 17.30
C ASP A 660 28.67 7.11 16.59
N PRO A 661 28.78 7.10 15.25
CA PRO A 661 29.55 8.09 14.52
C PRO A 661 28.68 9.33 14.26
N TRP A 662 29.34 10.46 13.99
CA TRP A 662 28.77 11.77 13.60
C TRP A 662 28.62 12.80 14.72
N ASP A 663 29.76 13.24 15.27
CA ASP A 663 29.93 14.68 15.45
C ASP A 663 31.38 15.11 15.21
N TYR A 664 31.61 15.84 14.10
CA TYR A 664 32.93 16.34 13.70
C TYR A 664 32.83 17.85 13.47
N THR A 665 33.51 18.63 14.30
CA THR A 665 34.00 19.96 13.92
C THR A 665 35.43 20.19 14.45
N PRO A 666 36.34 20.78 13.66
CA PRO A 666 37.77 20.79 13.97
C PRO A 666 38.21 22.06 14.70
N SER A 667 39.12 21.94 15.67
CA SER A 667 39.85 23.10 16.17
C SER A 667 41.37 22.86 16.35
N ARG A 668 42.08 23.81 15.73
CA ARG A 668 43.46 24.28 15.87
C ARG A 668 44.21 23.93 17.16
N ARG A 669 45.51 23.64 17.00
CA ARG A 669 46.54 23.95 18.02
C ARG A 669 47.69 24.75 17.39
N ASP A 670 47.92 25.90 18.00
CA ASP A 670 49.01 26.84 17.75
C ASP A 670 50.26 26.51 18.58
N THR A 671 51.41 26.75 17.95
CA THR A 671 52.70 27.30 18.44
C THR A 671 53.10 27.19 19.92
N ASN A 672 54.33 26.73 20.22
CA ASN A 672 55.46 27.66 20.45
C ASN A 672 56.86 27.01 20.56
N SER A 673 57.83 27.83 20.14
CA SER A 673 59.30 27.79 20.06
C SER A 673 60.16 27.05 21.12
N THR A 674 61.32 26.49 20.72
CA THR A 674 62.65 27.19 20.75
C THR A 674 63.85 26.35 20.22
N SER A 675 64.59 26.97 19.30
CA SER A 675 66.02 26.87 18.89
C SER A 675 66.92 25.67 19.26
N ARG A 676 67.60 25.10 18.24
CA ARG A 676 69.04 25.31 17.90
C ARG A 676 69.53 24.33 16.80
N ARG A 677 70.23 24.89 15.78
CA ARG A 677 71.46 24.42 15.05
C ARG A 677 71.53 22.96 14.57
N ARG A 678 72.11 22.57 13.43
CA ARG A 678 72.82 23.15 12.26
C ARG A 678 73.25 21.91 11.44
N ASP A 679 73.39 22.05 10.12
CA ASP A 679 74.26 21.25 9.23
C ASP A 679 73.86 19.75 9.06
N LEU A 680 74.10 19.01 7.97
CA LEU A 680 74.61 19.15 6.61
C LEU A 680 74.35 17.76 5.95
N ASP A 681 74.37 17.71 4.62
CA ASP A 681 74.56 16.53 3.74
C ASP A 681 73.41 15.51 3.58
N GLN A 682 72.79 15.32 2.40
CA GLN A 682 73.27 14.90 1.06
C GLN A 682 73.35 13.35 0.94
N TRP A 683 73.03 12.84 -0.26
CA TRP A 683 73.07 11.44 -0.75
C TRP A 683 71.79 10.63 -0.48
N ASP A 684 71.22 9.85 -1.39
CA ASP A 684 71.31 9.65 -2.85
C ASP A 684 70.29 8.54 -3.17
N ASN A 685 69.91 8.45 -4.46
CA ASN A 685 69.44 7.23 -5.14
C ASN A 685 67.99 6.77 -4.88
N ASP A 686 67.10 6.90 -5.87
CA ASP A 686 66.91 5.96 -7.03
C ASP A 686 66.18 4.69 -6.57
N ILE A 687 65.20 4.08 -7.25
CA ILE A 687 64.69 4.10 -8.63
C ILE A 687 63.45 3.18 -8.58
N TYR A 688 62.38 3.54 -9.32
CA TYR A 688 61.37 2.71 -10.04
C TYR A 688 60.77 1.43 -9.37
N TYR A 689 59.49 1.13 -9.47
CA TYR A 689 58.46 1.38 -10.49
C TYR A 689 57.07 1.47 -9.83
#